data_AF-A0AAD5EHQ1-F1
#
_entry.id   AF-A0AAD5EHQ1-F1
#
_cell.length_a   1.000
_cell.length_b   1.000
_cell.length_c   1.000
_cell.angle_alpha   90.00
_cell.angle_beta   90.00
_cell.angle_gamma   90.00
#
_symmetry.space_group_name_H-M   'P 1'
#
loop_
_entity.id
_entity.type
_entity.pdbx_description
1 polymer ?
#
loop_
_entity_poly.entity_id
_entity_poly.type
_entity_poly.pdbx_seq_one_letter_code
_entity_poly.pdbx_strand_id
1 'polypeptide(L)'
;MTQPQLPPVQFERNTPRTHQRPPSTKSKSSFEATPQLHADKPSNHFFYMADNHLFGRNGTPKNETMAISYYRQAHEQGHTQAEAVLGFCYEFGLGVDRDLSMSEHHYLSAAEKGEGLAMARLAFFRKYGRPGVRIDRTEAEEWTEKMRKQGVSAVSWIIRAATQDNHPSAQYCLGVCFHDGIGVSKNEQEAFKWYKKSAEQGNARGQGILGYCYGEGFGVEKDEAEAMRWYKLAAEQGETVAIYNVGYCYEDGIGVEKNVYEAVKWYLRSAEQGNAFAQNSLGYCYEDGIGVNQDYVKAAAWYKKSAEQGYPWAECNLGYCYQNGIGTPKDDEQGAYWYRKAALQGHARAQHNLGFCYQNGIGISRSTTEAVKWYIKSAERGNIFAYHSLGYCYQNGIGVTVNEQEAVYWYYLSAEENHAPAQLSLGYCYRNGIGVPKNEQEAVKWFLRSAEQGNALAQNSLGYCYEEGLGIDRDSKRAVYWYYKSAKQNNPWAQCNLGFCFANGIGVPQNNNKAVHWYRKAADQNHARAQDKLGLHLQHGLGVTRDLTCAAQYFRYAAQQDHIAAQFHLANCLEKGLGTEVNLQEATMWFERAALAGCRSSHERLRRLLIRVCFESDTDYIAMAVFLPLLVIGGAPVCYATYKVFDTVDKETTRLIAPQGTESSSSTSYLTATTVSIVTAGMFSKYAFTSQTRHRLFFAKVAPTSDLRIASLKVAGELLGRISLVLCGAAAAGAASGRAVALNSSPKKT
;
A
#
# COMPACT_ATOMS: atom_id res chain seq x y z
N MET A 1 -1.77 -1.54 14.45
CA MET A 1 -1.30 -0.39 15.25
C MET A 1 -0.16 -0.88 16.12
N THR A 2 1.03 -1.02 15.53
CA THR A 2 2.27 -1.22 16.28
C THR A 2 2.97 0.13 16.32
N GLN A 3 3.35 0.52 17.54
CA GLN A 3 3.92 1.80 17.93
C GLN A 3 5.06 2.25 17.00
N PRO A 4 5.04 3.48 16.49
CA PRO A 4 6.26 4.23 16.24
C PRO A 4 6.56 5.02 17.52
N GLN A 5 7.52 4.55 18.32
CA GLN A 5 8.20 5.42 19.28
C GLN A 5 8.66 6.66 18.50
N LEU A 6 8.25 7.85 18.92
CA LEU A 6 8.89 9.08 18.46
C LEU A 6 10.34 8.98 18.99
N PRO A 7 11.36 8.88 18.11
CA PRO A 7 12.72 8.97 18.61
C PRO A 7 12.91 10.36 19.26
N PRO A 8 13.95 10.55 20.09
CA PRO A 8 14.41 11.89 20.44
C PRO A 8 14.70 12.66 19.13
N VAL A 9 15.05 13.95 19.18
CA VAL A 9 15.60 14.60 17.98
C VAL A 9 16.83 13.81 17.52
N GLN A 10 16.64 12.83 16.65
CA GLN A 10 17.67 12.04 16.03
C GLN A 10 18.20 12.93 14.93
N PHE A 11 19.31 13.57 15.25
CA PHE A 11 20.18 14.09 14.24
C PHE A 11 20.60 12.90 13.38
N GLU A 12 20.20 12.88 12.10
CA GLU A 12 20.32 11.72 11.21
C GLU A 12 21.70 11.04 11.33
N ARG A 13 21.70 9.80 11.85
CA ARG A 13 22.84 8.89 11.78
C ARG A 13 22.94 8.37 10.34
N ASN A 14 23.82 8.98 9.55
CA ASN A 14 24.28 8.34 8.31
C ASN A 14 25.24 7.20 8.68
N THR A 15 24.90 5.99 8.25
CA THR A 15 25.75 4.79 8.34
C THR A 15 27.12 5.02 7.69
N PRO A 16 28.24 4.57 8.29
CA PRO A 16 29.55 4.77 7.71
C PRO A 16 29.77 3.86 6.50
N ARG A 17 30.07 4.46 5.34
CA ARG A 17 30.76 3.74 4.25
C ARG A 17 32.23 3.61 4.62
N THR A 18 32.70 2.37 4.68
CA THR A 18 34.11 2.00 4.86
C THR A 18 34.98 2.62 3.77
N HIS A 19 35.93 3.49 4.13
CA HIS A 19 37.04 3.84 3.24
C HIS A 19 38.38 3.89 3.97
N GLN A 20 39.36 3.36 3.24
CA GLN A 20 40.76 3.15 3.60
C GLN A 20 41.49 4.47 3.90
N ARG A 21 42.44 4.41 4.84
CA ARG A 21 43.37 5.49 5.21
C ARG A 21 44.25 5.93 4.03
N PRO A 22 44.47 7.24 3.80
CA PRO A 22 45.68 7.75 3.18
C PRO A 22 46.72 8.16 4.24
N PRO A 23 48.01 8.25 3.87
CA PRO A 23 49.10 8.42 4.82
C PRO A 23 49.31 9.89 5.22
N SER A 24 49.85 10.04 6.42
CA SER A 24 50.20 11.30 7.08
C SER A 24 51.32 12.06 6.35
N THR A 25 51.10 13.32 6.03
CA THR A 25 52.17 14.28 5.77
C THR A 25 52.11 15.40 6.82
N LYS A 26 53.18 15.49 7.61
CA LYS A 26 53.44 16.62 8.51
C LYS A 26 53.91 17.79 7.66
N SER A 27 53.21 18.91 7.67
CA SER A 27 53.81 20.22 7.39
C SER A 27 53.52 21.16 8.56
N LYS A 28 54.60 21.60 9.20
CA LYS A 28 54.61 22.77 10.08
C LYS A 28 54.55 24.00 9.16
N SER A 29 53.60 24.90 9.36
CA SER A 29 53.74 26.28 8.87
C SER A 29 53.45 27.24 10.02
N SER A 30 54.49 27.96 10.39
CA SER A 30 54.54 29.10 11.30
C SER A 30 53.57 30.20 10.88
N PHE A 31 52.64 30.57 11.76
CA PHE A 31 51.89 31.81 11.68
C PHE A 31 52.51 32.83 12.64
N GLU A 32 53.40 33.67 12.12
CA GLU A 32 53.68 34.99 12.69
C GLU A 32 53.62 36.00 11.54
N ALA A 33 52.53 36.76 11.50
CA ALA A 33 52.43 37.97 10.71
C ALA A 33 51.50 38.95 11.44
N THR A 34 52.10 39.97 12.03
CA THR A 34 51.45 41.21 12.46
C THR A 34 50.64 41.84 11.32
N PRO A 35 49.42 42.38 11.55
CA PRO A 35 48.65 43.01 10.47
C PRO A 35 49.06 44.47 10.28
N GLN A 36 49.54 44.79 9.08
CA GLN A 36 49.53 46.15 8.54
C GLN A 36 48.09 46.53 8.15
N LEU A 37 47.66 47.72 8.59
CA LEU A 37 46.37 48.33 8.26
C LEU A 37 46.19 48.45 6.73
N HIS A 38 45.21 47.73 6.19
CA HIS A 38 44.55 48.11 4.94
C HIS A 38 43.34 48.98 5.28
N ALA A 39 43.52 50.29 5.16
CA ALA A 39 42.46 51.28 5.21
C ALA A 39 41.74 51.30 3.85
N ASP A 40 40.79 50.40 3.64
CA ASP A 40 39.94 50.40 2.45
C ASP A 40 38.48 50.10 2.84
N LYS A 41 37.59 51.06 2.57
CA LYS A 41 36.15 51.15 2.91
C LYS A 41 35.80 51.43 4.39
N PRO A 42 35.05 52.52 4.68
CA PRO A 42 34.59 52.84 6.05
C PRO A 42 33.81 51.70 6.74
N SER A 43 33.12 50.87 5.96
CA SER A 43 32.37 49.72 6.47
C SER A 43 33.24 48.64 7.12
N ASN A 44 34.48 48.42 6.63
CA ASN A 44 35.45 47.50 7.23
C ASN A 44 35.99 48.02 8.57
N HIS A 45 36.15 49.34 8.70
CA HIS A 45 36.55 49.96 9.96
C HIS A 45 35.48 49.76 11.03
N PHE A 46 34.21 50.02 10.70
CA PHE A 46 33.10 49.78 11.63
C PHE A 46 32.97 48.30 12.01
N PHE A 47 33.12 47.38 11.06
CA PHE A 47 33.13 45.94 11.36
C PHE A 47 34.26 45.55 12.32
N TYR A 48 35.48 46.06 12.09
CA TYR A 48 36.63 45.82 12.96
C TYR A 48 36.41 46.35 14.38
N MET A 49 35.87 47.57 14.51
CA MET A 49 35.52 48.14 15.81
C MET A 49 34.44 47.32 16.52
N ALA A 50 33.43 46.87 15.79
CA ALA A 50 32.37 46.02 16.32
C ALA A 50 32.93 44.71 16.88
N ASP A 51 33.77 44.00 16.11
CA ASP A 51 34.44 42.77 16.52
C ASP A 51 35.31 42.97 17.77
N ASN A 52 36.05 44.09 17.85
CA ASN A 52 36.88 44.40 19.02
C ASN A 52 36.01 44.61 20.27
N HIS A 53 34.86 45.26 20.17
CA HIS A 53 33.95 45.44 21.29
C HIS A 53 33.17 44.17 21.64
N LEU A 54 32.80 43.34 20.67
CA LEU A 54 32.08 42.10 20.92
C LEU A 54 32.93 41.10 21.72
N PHE A 55 34.21 40.99 21.36
CA PHE A 55 35.12 39.99 21.93
C PHE A 55 36.15 40.56 22.91
N GLY A 56 36.25 41.88 23.05
CA GLY A 56 37.24 42.54 23.93
C GLY A 56 38.68 42.45 23.41
N ARG A 57 38.88 42.59 22.09
CA ARG A 57 40.21 42.45 21.45
C ARG A 57 41.03 43.74 21.52
N ASN A 58 42.34 43.63 21.40
CA ASN A 58 43.27 44.76 21.19
C ASN A 58 43.21 45.85 22.28
N GLY A 59 42.92 45.46 23.53
CA GLY A 59 42.77 46.40 24.65
C GLY A 59 41.43 47.13 24.71
N THR A 60 40.51 46.83 23.78
CA THR A 60 39.16 47.37 23.77
C THR A 60 38.29 46.64 24.79
N PRO A 61 37.56 47.35 25.68
CA PRO A 61 36.68 46.70 26.65
C PRO A 61 35.48 46.03 25.96
N LYS A 62 35.11 44.84 26.46
CA LYS A 62 33.93 44.12 25.99
C LYS A 62 32.67 44.95 26.23
N ASN A 63 31.94 45.28 25.16
CA ASN A 63 30.69 46.03 25.21
C ASN A 63 29.79 45.62 24.03
N GLU A 64 28.86 44.71 24.29
CA GLU A 64 28.02 44.11 23.25
C GLU A 64 27.06 45.12 22.62
N THR A 65 26.46 46.02 23.41
CA THR A 65 25.58 47.07 22.89
C THR A 65 26.31 48.01 21.94
N MET A 66 27.56 48.37 22.26
CA MET A 66 28.38 49.19 21.38
C MET A 66 28.81 48.42 20.13
N ALA A 67 29.13 47.14 20.26
CA ALA A 67 29.42 46.28 19.11
C ALA A 67 28.24 46.25 18.12
N ILE A 68 27.02 46.12 18.61
CA ILE A 68 25.80 46.16 17.77
C ILE A 68 25.67 47.48 17.02
N SER A 69 25.93 48.61 17.68
CA SER A 69 25.86 49.92 17.02
C SER A 69 26.84 50.01 15.85
N TYR A 70 28.05 49.48 16.00
CA TYR A 70 29.05 49.45 14.93
C TYR A 70 28.73 48.42 13.85
N TYR A 71 28.21 47.23 14.19
CA TYR A 71 27.76 46.27 13.17
C TYR A 71 26.61 46.84 12.32
N ARG A 72 25.67 47.59 12.92
CA ARG A 72 24.60 48.28 12.18
C ARG A 72 25.18 49.31 11.20
N GLN A 73 26.10 50.15 11.64
CA GLN A 73 26.77 51.12 10.77
C GLN A 73 27.54 50.44 9.63
N ALA A 74 28.24 49.33 9.91
CA ALA A 74 28.93 48.55 8.89
C ALA A 74 27.94 47.95 7.87
N HIS A 75 26.83 47.38 8.34
CA HIS A 75 25.76 46.83 7.51
C HIS A 75 25.07 47.90 6.64
N GLU A 76 24.74 49.06 7.20
CA GLU A 76 24.16 50.20 6.47
C GLU A 76 25.07 50.67 5.32
N GLN A 77 26.39 50.46 5.46
CA GLN A 77 27.38 50.73 4.43
C GLN A 77 27.71 49.52 3.53
N GLY A 78 26.88 48.47 3.59
CA GLY A 78 26.94 47.31 2.71
C GLY A 78 27.89 46.19 3.13
N HIS A 79 28.34 46.13 4.39
CA HIS A 79 29.21 45.04 4.87
C HIS A 79 28.41 43.75 5.15
N THR A 80 28.40 42.81 4.20
CA THR A 80 27.60 41.58 4.28
C THR A 80 27.92 40.72 5.51
N GLN A 81 29.19 40.58 5.89
CA GLN A 81 29.53 39.79 7.09
C GLN A 81 29.07 40.48 8.39
N ALA A 82 28.92 41.81 8.40
CA ALA A 82 28.40 42.51 9.58
C ALA A 82 26.92 42.19 9.77
N GLU A 83 26.18 42.10 8.66
CA GLU A 83 24.78 41.67 8.64
C GLU A 83 24.61 40.24 9.14
N ALA A 84 25.46 39.31 8.71
CA ALA A 84 25.45 37.94 9.22
C ALA A 84 25.72 37.89 10.73
N VAL A 85 26.66 38.71 11.24
CA VAL A 85 26.96 38.79 12.67
C VAL A 85 25.84 39.47 13.46
N LEU A 86 25.13 40.46 12.90
CA LEU A 86 23.88 40.98 13.50
C LEU A 86 22.85 39.86 13.66
N GLY A 87 22.68 39.02 12.64
CA GLY A 87 21.83 37.83 12.72
C GLY A 87 22.23 36.91 13.87
N PHE A 88 23.54 36.69 14.07
CA PHE A 88 24.09 35.92 15.19
C PHE A 88 23.82 36.56 16.55
N CYS A 89 23.95 37.88 16.65
CA CYS A 89 23.67 38.59 17.88
C CYS A 89 22.18 38.51 18.26
N TYR A 90 21.25 38.66 17.31
CA TYR A 90 19.82 38.45 17.57
C TYR A 90 19.51 36.99 17.91
N GLU A 91 20.22 36.02 17.31
CA GLU A 91 20.01 34.60 17.59
C GLU A 91 20.30 34.23 19.05
N PHE A 92 21.38 34.80 19.60
CA PHE A 92 21.93 34.47 20.92
C PHE A 92 21.70 35.55 21.98
N GLY A 93 21.10 36.70 21.61
CA GLY A 93 20.83 37.81 22.52
C GLY A 93 22.09 38.58 22.96
N LEU A 94 23.02 38.83 22.04
CA LEU A 94 24.30 39.51 22.33
C LEU A 94 24.14 41.02 22.15
N GLY A 95 24.06 41.78 23.24
CA GLY A 95 23.85 43.24 23.21
C GLY A 95 22.48 43.70 22.69
N VAL A 96 21.58 42.76 22.39
CA VAL A 96 20.18 42.96 21.95
C VAL A 96 19.30 41.87 22.53
N ASP A 97 17.98 42.12 22.62
CA ASP A 97 17.03 41.07 22.96
C ASP A 97 17.03 39.96 21.90
N ARG A 98 16.86 38.71 22.36
CA ARG A 98 16.82 37.56 21.47
C ARG A 98 15.57 37.62 20.59
N ASP A 99 15.77 37.71 19.28
CA ASP A 99 14.72 37.77 18.27
C ASP A 99 15.10 36.88 17.08
N LEU A 100 14.44 35.73 17.00
CA LEU A 100 14.76 34.73 15.98
C LEU A 100 14.23 35.11 14.59
N SER A 101 13.17 35.92 14.52
CA SER A 101 12.63 36.42 13.25
C SER A 101 13.56 37.47 12.66
N MET A 102 14.08 38.39 13.48
CA MET A 102 15.12 39.33 13.05
C MET A 102 16.44 38.64 12.70
N SER A 103 16.81 37.61 13.48
CA SER A 103 17.99 36.78 13.18
C SER A 103 17.87 36.13 11.81
N GLU A 104 16.75 35.47 11.53
CA GLU A 104 16.45 34.83 10.24
C GLU A 104 16.46 35.84 9.09
N HIS A 105 15.86 37.02 9.28
CA HIS A 105 15.85 38.09 8.29
C HIS A 105 17.28 38.51 7.86
N HIS A 106 18.14 38.78 8.85
CA HIS A 106 19.54 39.15 8.58
C HIS A 106 20.31 38.01 7.93
N TYR A 107 20.10 36.76 8.37
CA TYR A 107 20.76 35.63 7.74
C TYR A 107 20.30 35.42 6.29
N LEU A 108 19.00 35.54 5.98
CA LEU A 108 18.51 35.43 4.60
C LEU A 108 19.17 36.47 3.70
N SER A 109 19.15 37.74 4.10
CA SER A 109 19.73 38.81 3.28
C SER A 109 21.25 38.66 3.09
N ALA A 110 21.98 38.25 4.13
CA ALA A 110 23.42 38.03 4.03
C ALA A 110 23.77 36.76 3.21
N ALA A 111 23.00 35.68 3.36
CA ALA A 111 23.21 34.43 2.62
C ALA A 111 22.92 34.59 1.12
N GLU A 112 21.91 35.37 0.74
CA GLU A 112 21.64 35.73 -0.67
C GLU A 112 22.82 36.47 -1.32
N LYS A 113 23.56 37.24 -0.53
CA LYS A 113 24.80 37.94 -0.94
C LYS A 113 26.04 37.06 -0.87
N GLY A 114 25.91 35.77 -0.57
CA GLY A 114 27.01 34.81 -0.60
C GLY A 114 27.75 34.63 0.74
N GLU A 115 27.24 35.14 1.86
CA GLU A 115 27.94 35.06 3.15
C GLU A 115 27.79 33.68 3.81
N GLY A 116 28.92 33.06 4.17
CA GLY A 116 29.00 31.68 4.66
C GLY A 116 28.50 31.43 6.09
N LEU A 117 28.75 32.33 7.04
CA LEU A 117 28.18 32.27 8.39
C LEU A 117 26.64 32.27 8.30
N ALA A 118 26.07 33.17 7.51
CA ALA A 118 24.62 33.27 7.34
C ALA A 118 24.03 31.98 6.72
N MET A 119 24.65 31.44 5.67
CA MET A 119 24.24 30.16 5.07
C MET A 119 24.29 29.01 6.09
N ALA A 120 25.37 28.92 6.88
CA ALA A 120 25.54 27.87 7.89
C ALA A 120 24.45 27.94 8.97
N ARG A 121 24.07 29.16 9.39
CA ARG A 121 23.01 29.36 10.39
C ARG A 121 21.61 29.15 9.83
N LEU A 122 21.35 29.51 8.57
CA LEU A 122 20.08 29.18 7.90
C LEU A 122 19.90 27.68 7.70
N ALA A 123 20.93 26.99 7.24
CA ALA A 123 20.89 25.53 7.11
C ALA A 123 20.48 24.89 8.44
N PHE A 124 21.03 25.39 9.55
CA PHE A 124 20.64 24.95 10.89
C PHE A 124 19.18 25.28 11.24
N PHE A 125 18.73 26.52 11.04
CA PHE A 125 17.34 26.93 11.30
C PHE A 125 16.34 26.09 10.51
N ARG A 126 16.60 25.87 9.23
CA ARG A 126 15.74 25.09 8.34
C ARG A 126 15.73 23.60 8.66
N LYS A 127 16.83 23.06 9.18
CA LYS A 127 16.92 21.64 9.55
C LYS A 127 16.26 21.32 10.89
N TYR A 128 16.49 22.15 11.91
CA TYR A 128 16.10 21.85 13.30
C TYR A 128 14.98 22.72 13.84
N GLY A 129 14.66 23.84 13.19
CA GLY A 129 13.65 24.77 13.64
C GLY A 129 14.02 25.51 14.93
N ARG A 130 13.33 26.61 15.16
CA ARG A 130 13.28 27.33 16.44
C ARG A 130 11.89 27.95 16.60
N PRO A 131 11.46 28.32 17.83
CA PRO A 131 10.19 29.01 17.99
C PRO A 131 10.06 30.20 17.03
N GLY A 132 9.03 30.17 16.18
CA GLY A 132 8.78 31.21 15.17
C GLY A 132 9.63 31.13 13.89
N VAL A 133 10.53 30.15 13.77
CA VAL A 133 11.36 29.91 12.59
C VAL A 133 10.99 28.60 11.93
N ARG A 134 10.61 28.67 10.66
CA ARG A 134 10.12 27.53 9.89
C ARG A 134 11.21 26.48 9.61
N ILE A 135 10.83 25.21 9.75
CA ILE A 135 11.56 24.03 9.28
C ILE A 135 11.29 23.85 7.79
N ASP A 136 12.35 23.67 7.02
CA ASP A 136 12.30 23.30 5.60
C ASP A 136 13.56 22.53 5.23
N ARG A 137 13.50 21.20 5.29
CA ARG A 137 14.70 20.37 5.09
C ARG A 137 15.29 20.50 3.68
N THR A 138 14.47 20.80 2.69
CA THR A 138 14.92 21.02 1.32
C THR A 138 15.74 22.29 1.23
N GLU A 139 15.24 23.40 1.80
CA GLU A 139 15.99 24.66 1.86
C GLU A 139 17.30 24.51 2.67
N ALA A 140 17.28 23.71 3.74
CA ALA A 140 18.49 23.43 4.51
C ALA A 140 19.60 22.77 3.67
N GLU A 141 19.24 21.80 2.84
CA GLU A 141 20.15 21.12 1.92
C GLU A 141 20.70 22.07 0.85
N GLU A 142 19.86 22.97 0.32
CA GLU A 142 20.27 23.98 -0.66
C GLU A 142 21.33 24.92 -0.08
N TRP A 143 21.15 25.42 1.15
CA TRP A 143 22.13 26.27 1.82
C TRP A 143 23.42 25.52 2.12
N THR A 144 23.32 24.26 2.55
CA THR A 144 24.47 23.39 2.82
C THR A 144 25.29 23.17 1.54
N GLU A 145 24.64 22.91 0.41
CA GLU A 145 25.32 22.69 -0.88
C GLU A 145 25.95 23.97 -1.43
N LYS A 146 25.28 25.13 -1.31
CA LYS A 146 25.87 26.43 -1.68
C LYS A 146 27.15 26.70 -0.91
N MET A 147 27.15 26.43 0.40
CA MET A 147 28.32 26.64 1.24
C MET A 147 29.42 25.58 0.99
N ARG A 148 29.08 24.32 0.65
CA ARG A 148 30.08 23.29 0.28
C ARG A 148 31.00 23.76 -0.85
N LYS A 149 30.48 24.58 -1.77
CA LYS A 149 31.25 25.16 -2.89
C LYS A 149 32.22 26.26 -2.44
N GLN A 150 32.00 26.91 -1.30
CA GLN A 150 32.85 27.99 -0.77
C GLN A 150 34.02 27.48 0.09
N GLY A 151 33.94 26.24 0.60
CA GLY A 151 35.00 25.64 1.44
C GLY A 151 35.08 26.19 2.86
N VAL A 152 36.18 25.91 3.56
CA VAL A 152 36.34 26.17 5.02
C VAL A 152 36.30 27.66 5.38
N SER A 153 36.64 28.55 4.44
CA SER A 153 36.60 30.01 4.65
C SER A 153 35.20 30.52 5.00
N ALA A 154 34.14 29.81 4.57
CA ALA A 154 32.74 30.16 4.84
C ALA A 154 32.40 30.20 6.33
N VAL A 155 33.08 29.40 7.17
CA VAL A 155 32.84 29.35 8.62
C VAL A 155 34.01 29.94 9.42
N SER A 156 34.92 30.68 8.76
CA SER A 156 36.12 31.25 9.38
C SER A 156 35.80 32.15 10.58
N TRP A 157 34.72 32.94 10.49
CA TRP A 157 34.29 33.78 11.60
C TRP A 157 33.88 32.95 12.82
N ILE A 158 33.09 31.88 12.63
CA ILE A 158 32.69 30.94 13.69
C ILE A 158 33.93 30.31 14.32
N ILE A 159 34.86 29.83 13.48
CA ILE A 159 36.11 29.20 13.95
C ILE A 159 36.90 30.17 14.81
N ARG A 160 37.11 31.41 14.34
CA ARG A 160 37.86 32.42 15.10
C ARG A 160 37.18 32.77 16.42
N ALA A 161 35.88 33.05 16.39
CA ALA A 161 35.08 33.37 17.57
C ALA A 161 35.08 32.23 18.61
N ALA A 162 35.04 30.97 18.16
CA ALA A 162 35.06 29.81 19.04
C ALA A 162 36.46 29.52 19.63
N THR A 163 37.51 29.68 18.82
CA THR A 163 38.88 29.24 19.14
C THR A 163 39.72 30.34 19.80
N GLN A 164 39.74 31.54 19.23
CA GLN A 164 40.58 32.65 19.68
C GLN A 164 39.87 33.48 20.76
N ASP A 165 38.58 33.78 20.54
CA ASP A 165 37.81 34.60 21.46
C ASP A 165 37.10 33.78 22.55
N ASN A 166 37.20 32.45 22.48
CA ASN A 166 36.59 31.51 23.42
C ASN A 166 35.07 31.72 23.61
N HIS A 167 34.36 32.26 22.61
CA HIS A 167 32.97 32.68 22.75
C HIS A 167 32.01 31.48 22.80
N PRO A 168 31.19 31.32 23.85
CA PRO A 168 30.45 30.09 24.10
C PRO A 168 29.39 29.79 23.02
N SER A 169 28.68 30.80 22.51
CA SER A 169 27.72 30.59 21.41
C SER A 169 28.41 30.20 20.10
N ALA A 170 29.63 30.70 19.86
CA ALA A 170 30.39 30.35 18.67
C ALA A 170 30.95 28.93 18.78
N GLN A 171 31.34 28.49 19.98
CA GLN A 171 31.73 27.09 20.25
C GLN A 171 30.57 26.13 20.01
N TYR A 172 29.35 26.48 20.44
CA TYR A 172 28.16 25.72 20.08
C TYR A 172 27.99 25.63 18.55
N CYS A 173 28.06 26.75 17.83
CA CYS A 173 27.94 26.75 16.37
C CYS A 173 29.07 25.98 15.67
N LEU A 174 30.30 26.02 16.18
CA LEU A 174 31.41 25.24 15.65
C LEU A 174 31.18 23.73 15.88
N GLY A 175 30.63 23.37 17.04
CA GLY A 175 30.18 22.01 17.30
C GLY A 175 29.12 21.55 16.28
N VAL A 176 28.15 22.41 15.93
CA VAL A 176 27.16 22.15 14.87
C VAL A 176 27.85 21.98 13.51
N CYS A 177 28.84 22.80 13.19
CA CYS A 177 29.61 22.65 11.96
C CYS A 177 30.28 21.27 11.86
N PHE A 178 30.93 20.80 12.92
CA PHE A 178 31.50 19.44 12.96
C PHE A 178 30.45 18.34 12.99
N HIS A 179 29.30 18.57 13.61
CA HIS A 179 28.20 17.61 13.67
C HIS A 179 27.63 17.36 12.27
N ASP A 180 27.31 18.42 11.54
CA ASP A 180 26.62 18.35 10.25
C ASP A 180 27.58 18.31 9.05
N GLY A 181 28.88 18.54 9.27
CA GLY A 181 29.86 18.65 8.18
C GLY A 181 29.73 19.96 7.40
N ILE A 182 29.34 21.04 8.09
CA ILE A 182 29.08 22.36 7.51
C ILE A 182 30.36 23.19 7.55
N GLY A 183 31.03 23.34 6.39
CA GLY A 183 32.29 24.09 6.26
C GLY A 183 33.52 23.37 6.83
N VAL A 184 33.33 22.26 7.54
CA VAL A 184 34.38 21.37 8.07
C VAL A 184 33.96 19.93 7.83
N SER A 185 34.89 18.98 7.87
CA SER A 185 34.55 17.56 7.77
C SER A 185 33.77 17.11 9.01
N LYS A 186 32.72 16.30 8.81
CA LYS A 186 31.93 15.72 9.90
C LYS A 186 32.85 14.95 10.87
N ASN A 187 32.78 15.28 12.16
CA ASN A 187 33.58 14.65 13.21
C ASN A 187 32.85 14.75 14.56
N GLU A 188 32.38 13.61 15.07
CA GLU A 188 31.58 13.55 16.30
C GLU A 188 32.40 13.91 17.55
N GLN A 189 33.69 13.55 17.58
CA GLN A 189 34.57 13.80 18.73
C GLN A 189 34.93 15.29 18.85
N GLU A 190 35.21 15.95 17.72
CA GLU A 190 35.42 17.41 17.71
C GLU A 190 34.11 18.15 17.99
N ALA A 191 32.97 17.69 17.46
CA ALA A 191 31.67 18.27 17.79
C ALA A 191 31.41 18.20 19.30
N PHE A 192 31.57 17.03 19.92
CA PHE A 192 31.43 16.84 21.37
C PHE A 192 32.34 17.79 22.17
N LYS A 193 33.62 17.88 21.80
CA LYS A 193 34.58 18.77 22.46
C LYS A 193 34.16 20.24 22.43
N TRP A 194 33.66 20.73 21.30
CA TRP A 194 33.18 22.11 21.19
C TRP A 194 31.86 22.34 21.92
N TYR A 195 30.94 21.39 21.87
CA TYR A 195 29.72 21.44 22.68
C TYR A 195 30.02 21.45 24.18
N LYS A 196 30.95 20.61 24.63
CA LYS A 196 31.38 20.56 26.03
C LYS A 196 31.96 21.89 26.49
N LYS A 197 32.88 22.48 25.72
CA LYS A 197 33.42 23.81 26.03
C LYS A 197 32.34 24.89 26.12
N SER A 198 31.36 24.87 25.22
CA SER A 198 30.22 25.80 25.26
C SER A 198 29.37 25.60 26.51
N ALA A 199 29.08 24.34 26.86
CA ALA A 199 28.27 23.96 28.01
C ALA A 199 28.90 24.33 29.37
N GLU A 200 30.22 24.11 29.50
CA GLU A 200 31.01 24.43 30.70
C GLU A 200 31.06 25.93 30.98
N GLN A 201 30.87 26.76 29.94
CA GLN A 201 30.73 28.21 30.07
C GLN A 201 29.29 28.67 30.37
N GLY A 202 28.36 27.75 30.61
CA GLY A 202 26.98 28.08 30.96
C GLY A 202 26.06 28.35 29.77
N ASN A 203 26.46 28.04 28.53
CA ASN A 203 25.58 28.25 27.37
C ASN A 203 24.41 27.26 27.36
N ALA A 204 23.17 27.73 27.48
CA ALA A 204 21.98 26.87 27.51
C ALA A 204 21.88 25.90 26.32
N ARG A 205 22.22 26.33 25.10
CA ARG A 205 22.19 25.47 23.91
C ARG A 205 23.35 24.46 23.90
N GLY A 206 24.54 24.88 24.31
CA GLY A 206 25.70 24.02 24.54
C GLY A 206 25.40 22.92 25.55
N GLN A 207 24.76 23.26 26.67
CA GLN A 207 24.32 22.31 27.69
C GLN A 207 23.26 21.36 27.15
N GLY A 208 22.24 21.89 26.46
CA GLY A 208 21.19 21.06 25.86
C GLY A 208 21.73 20.03 24.87
N ILE A 209 22.66 20.42 23.98
CA ILE A 209 23.26 19.48 23.02
C ILE A 209 24.29 18.53 23.66
N LEU A 210 24.95 18.94 24.74
CA LEU A 210 25.81 18.05 25.51
C LEU A 210 25.00 16.92 26.17
N GLY A 211 23.78 17.23 26.63
CA GLY A 211 22.84 16.21 27.08
C GLY A 211 22.54 15.16 26.00
N TYR A 212 22.37 15.60 24.74
CA TYR A 212 22.24 14.69 23.60
C TYR A 212 23.49 13.86 23.34
N CYS A 213 24.68 14.44 23.47
CA CYS A 213 25.92 13.70 23.32
C CYS A 213 26.01 12.51 24.29
N TYR A 214 25.71 12.75 25.56
CA TYR A 214 25.70 11.68 26.57
C TYR A 214 24.54 10.71 26.38
N GLY A 215 23.34 11.17 26.02
CA GLY A 215 22.17 10.30 25.86
C GLY A 215 22.29 9.33 24.68
N GLU A 216 22.89 9.77 23.58
CA GLU A 216 23.03 8.96 22.36
C GLU A 216 24.40 8.30 22.19
N GLY A 217 25.38 8.68 23.03
CA GLY A 217 26.78 8.32 22.86
C GLY A 217 27.43 8.99 21.65
N PHE A 218 27.05 10.23 21.33
CA PHE A 218 27.59 10.98 20.18
C PHE A 218 28.92 11.66 20.56
N GLY A 219 30.03 11.10 20.08
CA GLY A 219 31.39 11.58 20.37
C GLY A 219 31.89 11.30 21.80
N VAL A 220 31.09 10.66 22.63
CA VAL A 220 31.38 10.30 24.04
C VAL A 220 30.69 8.98 24.38
N GLU A 221 31.12 8.30 25.44
CA GLU A 221 30.40 7.14 25.97
C GLU A 221 29.00 7.53 26.45
N LYS A 222 28.02 6.64 26.23
CA LYS A 222 26.63 6.89 26.60
C LYS A 222 26.49 6.93 28.13
N ASP A 223 25.88 8.00 28.64
CA ASP A 223 25.57 8.20 30.05
C ASP A 223 24.21 8.90 30.19
N GLU A 224 23.19 8.15 30.56
CA GLU A 224 21.82 8.65 30.62
C GLU A 224 21.60 9.61 31.81
N ALA A 225 22.32 9.40 32.92
CA ALA A 225 22.21 10.27 34.09
C ALA A 225 22.83 11.65 33.80
N GLU A 226 23.99 11.68 33.14
CA GLU A 226 24.62 12.92 32.73
C GLU A 226 23.82 13.61 31.62
N ALA A 227 23.20 12.85 30.70
CA ALA A 227 22.28 13.39 29.71
C ALA A 227 21.13 14.17 30.35
N MET A 228 20.43 13.53 31.30
CA MET A 228 19.31 14.12 32.03
C MET A 228 19.75 15.39 32.79
N ARG A 229 20.90 15.34 33.45
CA ARG A 229 21.46 16.46 34.21
C ARG A 229 21.68 17.69 33.31
N TRP A 230 22.33 17.51 32.16
CA TRP A 230 22.58 18.61 31.22
C TRP A 230 21.30 19.14 30.58
N TYR A 231 20.34 18.27 30.26
CA TYR A 231 19.04 18.71 29.78
C TYR A 231 18.30 19.55 30.81
N LYS A 232 18.28 19.16 32.09
CA LYS A 232 17.67 19.94 33.17
C LYS A 232 18.32 21.31 33.32
N LEU A 233 19.64 21.37 33.33
CA LEU A 233 20.38 22.63 33.47
C LEU A 233 20.07 23.62 32.33
N ALA A 234 19.97 23.13 31.09
CA ALA A 234 19.55 23.93 29.95
C ALA A 234 18.06 24.32 29.99
N ALA A 235 17.20 23.41 30.46
CA ALA A 235 15.76 23.64 30.60
C ALA A 235 15.42 24.68 31.68
N GLU A 236 16.21 24.77 32.75
CA GLU A 236 16.12 25.81 33.78
C GLU A 236 16.39 27.21 33.21
N GLN A 237 17.21 27.31 32.16
CA GLN A 237 17.47 28.54 31.42
C GLN A 237 16.46 28.82 30.29
N GLY A 238 15.42 27.99 30.14
CA GLY A 238 14.38 28.20 29.15
C GLY A 238 14.73 27.73 27.73
N GLU A 239 15.75 26.89 27.54
CA GLU A 239 16.06 26.34 26.20
C GLU A 239 15.00 25.30 25.81
N THR A 240 14.13 25.66 24.86
CA THR A 240 12.90 24.89 24.57
C THR A 240 13.17 23.45 24.10
N VAL A 241 14.25 23.22 23.36
CA VAL A 241 14.65 21.87 22.93
C VAL A 241 15.09 21.03 24.14
N ALA A 242 15.76 21.61 25.12
CA ALA A 242 16.13 20.90 26.34
C ALA A 242 14.90 20.61 27.22
N ILE A 243 13.96 21.56 27.33
CA ILE A 243 12.67 21.34 28.02
C ILE A 243 11.93 20.15 27.39
N TYR A 244 11.90 20.07 26.05
CA TYR A 244 11.35 18.92 25.33
C TYR A 244 12.09 17.62 25.66
N ASN A 245 13.43 17.62 25.60
CA ASN A 245 14.23 16.42 25.86
C ASN A 245 14.09 15.92 27.31
N VAL A 246 13.87 16.80 28.29
CA VAL A 246 13.51 16.39 29.66
C VAL A 246 12.20 15.61 29.66
N GLY A 247 11.19 16.05 28.91
CA GLY A 247 9.94 15.32 28.75
C GLY A 247 10.15 13.94 28.13
N TYR A 248 10.96 13.87 27.08
CA TYR A 248 11.35 12.62 26.43
C TYR A 248 12.07 11.66 27.39
N CYS A 249 12.97 12.18 28.24
CA CYS A 249 13.64 11.37 29.25
C CYS A 249 12.64 10.74 30.24
N TYR A 250 11.61 11.48 30.67
CA TYR A 250 10.55 10.90 31.50
C TYR A 250 9.66 9.90 30.74
N GLU A 251 9.42 10.09 29.44
CA GLU A 251 8.60 9.17 28.64
C GLU A 251 9.28 7.79 28.49
N ASP A 252 10.59 7.77 28.22
CA ASP A 252 11.34 6.53 28.00
C ASP A 252 12.12 6.03 29.23
N GLY A 253 12.21 6.82 30.29
CA GLY A 253 12.97 6.47 31.50
C GLY A 253 14.48 6.61 31.33
N ILE A 254 14.94 7.60 30.56
CA ILE A 254 16.36 7.84 30.27
C ILE A 254 16.95 8.68 31.41
N GLY A 255 17.80 8.07 32.23
CA GLY A 255 18.43 8.74 33.37
C GLY A 255 17.46 9.13 34.50
N VAL A 256 16.19 8.75 34.39
CA VAL A 256 15.12 8.97 35.38
C VAL A 256 14.14 7.81 35.38
N GLU A 257 13.36 7.67 36.45
CA GLU A 257 12.22 6.74 36.43
C GLU A 257 11.17 7.21 35.41
N LYS A 258 10.70 6.28 34.58
CA LYS A 258 9.68 6.53 33.56
C LYS A 258 8.39 7.07 34.18
N ASN A 259 7.94 8.23 33.72
CA ASN A 259 6.72 8.88 34.19
C ASN A 259 6.06 9.71 33.07
N VAL A 260 5.03 9.15 32.45
CA VAL A 260 4.31 9.80 31.33
C VAL A 260 3.58 11.08 31.74
N TYR A 261 3.17 11.23 33.01
CA TYR A 261 2.51 12.46 33.48
C TYR A 261 3.51 13.61 33.61
N GLU A 262 4.72 13.33 34.08
CA GLU A 262 5.80 14.32 34.06
C GLU A 262 6.21 14.65 32.63
N ALA A 263 6.34 13.65 31.75
CA ALA A 263 6.65 13.86 30.33
C ALA A 263 5.72 14.89 29.69
N VAL A 264 4.40 14.73 29.85
CA VAL A 264 3.41 15.67 29.32
C VAL A 264 3.58 17.08 29.90
N LYS A 265 3.86 17.25 31.20
CA LYS A 265 4.08 18.59 31.78
C LYS A 265 5.26 19.30 31.11
N TRP A 266 6.35 18.58 30.86
CA TRP A 266 7.53 19.11 30.17
C TRP A 266 7.24 19.40 28.69
N TYR A 267 6.52 18.50 28.00
CA TYR A 267 6.07 18.74 26.63
C TYR A 267 5.17 19.96 26.53
N LEU A 268 4.18 20.11 27.42
CA LEU A 268 3.31 21.29 27.45
C LEU A 268 4.11 22.57 27.64
N ARG A 269 5.01 22.62 28.63
CA ARG A 269 5.87 23.78 28.88
C ARG A 269 6.72 24.17 27.66
N SER A 270 7.24 23.20 26.91
CA SER A 270 8.03 23.46 25.70
C SER A 270 7.14 23.84 24.50
N ALA A 271 5.98 23.20 24.35
CA ALA A 271 5.03 23.44 23.27
C ALA A 271 4.40 24.83 23.34
N GLU A 272 4.10 25.33 24.55
CA GLU A 272 3.61 26.69 24.82
C GLU A 272 4.65 27.76 24.44
N GLN A 273 5.94 27.43 24.50
CA GLN A 273 7.04 28.27 24.03
C GLN A 273 7.33 28.11 22.53
N GLY A 274 6.44 27.44 21.79
CA GLY A 274 6.53 27.35 20.33
C GLY A 274 7.42 26.23 19.79
N ASN A 275 7.89 25.29 20.62
CA ASN A 275 8.72 24.19 20.12
C ASN A 275 7.90 23.18 19.29
N ALA A 276 8.21 23.04 18.00
CA ALA A 276 7.46 22.16 17.09
C ALA A 276 7.51 20.67 17.51
N PHE A 277 8.66 20.17 17.97
CA PHE A 277 8.80 18.78 18.42
C PHE A 277 7.88 18.48 19.62
N ALA A 278 7.86 19.38 20.60
CA ALA A 278 7.00 19.27 21.77
C ALA A 278 5.51 19.40 21.40
N GLN A 279 5.16 20.30 20.48
CA GLN A 279 3.79 20.43 19.98
C GLN A 279 3.31 19.14 19.30
N ASN A 280 4.14 18.53 18.45
CA ASN A 280 3.83 17.23 17.85
C ASN A 280 3.66 16.13 18.91
N SER A 281 4.58 16.06 19.88
CA SER A 281 4.56 15.02 20.92
C SER A 281 3.36 15.17 21.85
N LEU A 282 2.96 16.41 22.15
CA LEU A 282 1.72 16.68 22.88
C LEU A 282 0.48 16.31 22.07
N GLY A 283 0.51 16.53 20.75
CA GLY A 283 -0.52 16.04 19.83
C GLY A 283 -0.70 14.52 19.94
N TYR A 284 0.40 13.78 19.91
CA TYR A 284 0.42 12.32 20.09
C TYR A 284 -0.08 11.88 21.46
N CYS A 285 0.32 12.58 22.54
CA CYS A 285 -0.17 12.29 23.88
C CYS A 285 -1.70 12.40 23.98
N TYR A 286 -2.30 13.42 23.36
CA TYR A 286 -3.76 13.58 23.32
C TYR A 286 -4.44 12.58 22.37
N GLU A 287 -3.80 12.18 21.28
CA GLU A 287 -4.35 11.18 20.35
C GLU A 287 -4.48 9.80 21.01
N ASP A 288 -3.47 9.40 21.79
CA ASP A 288 -3.40 8.05 22.40
C ASP A 288 -3.79 8.03 23.89
N GLY A 289 -4.03 9.19 24.51
CA GLY A 289 -4.34 9.29 25.95
C GLY A 289 -3.14 8.97 26.85
N ILE A 290 -1.94 9.33 26.43
CA ILE A 290 -0.69 9.07 27.17
C ILE A 290 -0.45 10.21 28.16
N GLY A 291 -0.59 9.93 29.46
CA GLY A 291 -0.40 10.94 30.53
C GLY A 291 -1.48 12.03 30.57
N VAL A 292 -2.47 11.99 29.67
CA VAL A 292 -3.64 12.88 29.58
C VAL A 292 -4.86 12.09 29.16
N ASN A 293 -6.06 12.66 29.35
CA ASN A 293 -7.27 12.10 28.74
C ASN A 293 -7.20 12.26 27.21
N GLN A 294 -7.57 11.20 26.49
CA GLN A 294 -7.63 11.21 25.04
C GLN A 294 -8.58 12.31 24.54
N ASP A 295 -8.10 13.12 23.60
CA ASP A 295 -8.82 14.27 23.04
C ASP A 295 -8.30 14.55 21.62
N TYR A 296 -9.00 14.01 20.62
CA TYR A 296 -8.60 14.15 19.22
C TYR A 296 -8.60 15.62 18.74
N VAL A 297 -9.48 16.47 19.28
CA VAL A 297 -9.55 17.88 18.88
C VAL A 297 -8.31 18.63 19.35
N LYS A 298 -7.87 18.39 20.60
CA LYS A 298 -6.60 18.93 21.09
C LYS A 298 -5.41 18.35 20.35
N ALA A 299 -5.43 17.05 20.04
CA ALA A 299 -4.38 16.40 19.26
C ALA A 299 -4.17 17.11 17.92
N ALA A 300 -5.24 17.26 17.13
CA ALA A 300 -5.23 17.93 15.84
C ALA A 300 -4.80 19.40 15.96
N ALA A 301 -5.22 20.12 17.00
CA ALA A 301 -4.81 21.50 17.23
C ALA A 301 -3.30 21.65 17.50
N TRP A 302 -2.71 20.73 18.26
CA TRP A 302 -1.26 20.72 18.52
C TRP A 302 -0.45 20.26 17.30
N TYR A 303 -0.91 19.23 16.59
CA TYR A 303 -0.32 18.86 15.30
C TYR A 303 -0.35 20.03 14.31
N LYS A 304 -1.46 20.78 14.24
CA LYS A 304 -1.56 21.96 13.39
C LYS A 304 -0.52 23.02 13.71
N LYS A 305 -0.34 23.40 14.97
CA LYS A 305 0.69 24.37 15.38
C LYS A 305 2.10 23.92 14.97
N SER A 306 2.40 22.62 15.10
CA SER A 306 3.70 22.08 14.70
C SER A 306 3.86 21.98 13.18
N ALA A 307 2.80 21.64 12.45
CA ALA A 307 2.79 21.52 11.00
C ALA A 307 2.92 22.89 10.32
N GLU A 308 2.33 23.94 10.88
CA GLU A 308 2.48 25.33 10.41
C GLU A 308 3.94 25.82 10.52
N GLN A 309 4.71 25.26 11.44
CA GLN A 309 6.16 25.48 11.54
C GLN A 309 6.99 24.60 10.60
N GLY A 310 6.35 23.75 9.78
CA GLY A 310 7.00 22.90 8.78
C GLY A 310 7.57 21.59 9.32
N TYR A 311 7.18 21.13 10.50
CA TYR A 311 7.69 19.86 11.04
C TYR A 311 7.08 18.65 10.31
N PRO A 312 7.86 17.82 9.56
CA PRO A 312 7.29 16.83 8.63
C PRO A 312 6.43 15.74 9.28
N TRP A 313 6.73 15.36 10.52
CA TRP A 313 5.92 14.36 11.25
C TRP A 313 4.55 14.94 11.59
N ALA A 314 4.50 16.19 12.08
CA ALA A 314 3.23 16.85 12.37
C ALA A 314 2.42 17.16 11.11
N GLU A 315 3.09 17.55 10.02
CA GLU A 315 2.45 17.70 8.70
C GLU A 315 1.82 16.36 8.26
N CYS A 316 2.53 15.24 8.41
CA CYS A 316 1.99 13.92 8.12
C CYS A 316 0.80 13.54 9.04
N ASN A 317 0.92 13.78 10.35
CA ASN A 317 -0.14 13.46 11.31
C ASN A 317 -1.39 14.32 11.07
N LEU A 318 -1.22 15.61 10.79
CA LEU A 318 -2.33 16.49 10.45
C LEU A 318 -3.01 16.09 9.14
N GLY A 319 -2.24 15.66 8.14
CA GLY A 319 -2.79 15.08 6.91
C GLY A 319 -3.66 13.85 7.19
N TYR A 320 -3.22 13.00 8.11
CA TYR A 320 -3.99 11.84 8.57
C TYR A 320 -5.26 12.22 9.32
N CYS A 321 -5.21 13.24 10.19
CA CYS A 321 -6.39 13.79 10.87
C CYS A 321 -7.44 14.25 9.87
N TYR A 322 -7.06 15.07 8.88
CA TYR A 322 -7.97 15.58 7.86
C TYR A 322 -8.57 14.47 6.99
N GLN A 323 -7.76 13.54 6.49
CA GLN A 323 -8.24 12.45 5.64
C GLN A 323 -9.28 11.55 6.36
N ASN A 324 -9.14 11.36 7.66
CA ASN A 324 -10.00 10.45 8.44
C ASN A 324 -11.05 11.15 9.30
N GLY A 325 -11.03 12.49 9.38
CA GLY A 325 -11.92 13.26 10.26
C GLY A 325 -11.62 13.06 11.75
N ILE A 326 -10.35 12.88 12.12
CA ILE A 326 -9.92 12.66 13.51
C ILE A 326 -9.59 14.01 14.13
N GLY A 327 -10.45 14.50 15.03
CA GLY A 327 -10.25 15.80 15.69
C GLY A 327 -10.49 17.03 14.80
N THR A 328 -10.72 16.80 13.51
CA THR A 328 -11.10 17.80 12.50
C THR A 328 -12.27 17.27 11.68
N PRO A 329 -13.05 18.12 10.99
CA PRO A 329 -13.90 17.65 9.91
C PRO A 329 -13.06 16.90 8.87
N LYS A 330 -13.64 15.83 8.28
CA LYS A 330 -12.97 15.10 7.20
C LYS A 330 -12.82 16.01 5.98
N ASP A 331 -11.61 16.11 5.46
CA ASP A 331 -11.25 16.90 4.29
C ASP A 331 -10.07 16.23 3.57
N ASP A 332 -10.37 15.51 2.49
CA ASP A 332 -9.35 14.76 1.77
C ASP A 332 -8.36 15.70 1.05
N GLU A 333 -8.77 16.89 0.61
CA GLU A 333 -7.90 17.87 -0.07
C GLU A 333 -6.86 18.45 0.90
N GLN A 334 -7.29 18.83 2.11
CA GLN A 334 -6.36 19.22 3.18
C GLN A 334 -5.44 18.07 3.58
N GLY A 335 -5.97 16.84 3.64
CA GLY A 335 -5.18 15.64 3.89
C GLY A 335 -4.02 15.49 2.89
N ALA A 336 -4.34 15.52 1.59
CA ALA A 336 -3.36 15.42 0.51
C ALA A 336 -2.37 16.61 0.50
N TYR A 337 -2.84 17.82 0.81
CA TYR A 337 -2.01 19.01 0.93
C TYR A 337 -0.91 18.85 1.98
N TRP A 338 -1.27 18.42 3.19
CA TRP A 338 -0.31 18.26 4.29
C TRP A 338 0.62 17.07 4.08
N TYR A 339 0.14 15.96 3.52
CA TYR A 339 1.02 14.87 3.09
C TYR A 339 2.04 15.34 2.06
N ARG A 340 1.63 16.19 1.10
CA ARG A 340 2.55 16.73 0.08
C ARG A 340 3.66 17.56 0.68
N LYS A 341 3.36 18.42 1.66
CA LYS A 341 4.38 19.20 2.37
C LYS A 341 5.41 18.29 3.06
N ALA A 342 4.96 17.33 3.85
CA ALA A 342 5.84 16.39 4.54
C ALA A 342 6.65 15.52 3.54
N ALA A 343 6.02 15.09 2.45
CA ALA A 343 6.64 14.23 1.44
C ALA A 343 7.78 14.94 0.68
N LEU A 344 7.62 16.24 0.40
CA LEU A 344 8.66 17.07 -0.22
C LEU A 344 9.89 17.21 0.68
N GLN A 345 9.71 17.20 1.99
CA GLN A 345 10.79 17.20 2.98
C GLN A 345 11.38 15.81 3.26
N GLY A 346 11.02 14.79 2.47
CA GLY A 346 11.58 13.45 2.58
C GLY A 346 10.90 12.53 3.59
N HIS A 347 9.76 12.90 4.19
CA HIS A 347 9.10 12.07 5.19
C HIS A 347 8.46 10.82 4.57
N ALA A 348 9.07 9.65 4.80
CA ALA A 348 8.76 8.41 4.10
C ALA A 348 7.28 8.00 4.20
N ARG A 349 6.66 8.09 5.39
CA ARG A 349 5.23 7.77 5.56
C ARG A 349 4.32 8.73 4.78
N ALA A 350 4.67 10.01 4.73
CA ALA A 350 3.90 10.99 3.97
C ALA A 350 4.06 10.77 2.46
N GLN A 351 5.25 10.37 2.00
CA GLN A 351 5.47 9.97 0.61
C GLN A 351 4.59 8.77 0.24
N HIS A 352 4.51 7.75 1.09
CA HIS A 352 3.58 6.63 0.89
C HIS A 352 2.13 7.09 0.84
N ASN A 353 1.68 7.89 1.83
CA ASN A 353 0.29 8.35 1.90
C ASN A 353 -0.09 9.23 0.72
N LEU A 354 0.82 10.10 0.26
CA LEU A 354 0.62 10.89 -0.95
C LEU A 354 0.53 9.99 -2.20
N GLY A 355 1.36 8.95 -2.29
CA GLY A 355 1.26 7.94 -3.34
C GLY A 355 -0.11 7.26 -3.34
N PHE A 356 -0.62 6.92 -2.16
CA PHE A 356 -1.95 6.35 -1.97
C PHE A 356 -3.07 7.31 -2.40
N CYS A 357 -2.95 8.60 -2.07
CA CYS A 357 -3.87 9.65 -2.53
C CYS A 357 -3.90 9.73 -4.07
N TYR A 358 -2.74 9.75 -4.73
CA TYR A 358 -2.66 9.77 -6.19
C TYR A 358 -3.22 8.51 -6.84
N GLN A 359 -2.96 7.32 -6.27
CA GLN A 359 -3.45 6.05 -6.83
C GLN A 359 -4.99 6.01 -6.87
N ASN A 360 -5.63 6.53 -5.83
CA ASN A 360 -7.07 6.41 -5.60
C ASN A 360 -7.86 7.70 -5.90
N GLY A 361 -7.19 8.83 -6.14
CA GLY A 361 -7.85 10.12 -6.36
C GLY A 361 -8.43 10.75 -5.09
N ILE A 362 -7.78 10.58 -3.94
CA ILE A 362 -8.26 11.05 -2.63
C ILE A 362 -7.69 12.46 -2.38
N GLY A 363 -8.53 13.49 -2.48
CA GLY A 363 -8.15 14.89 -2.26
C GLY A 363 -7.21 15.49 -3.31
N ILE A 364 -6.89 14.71 -4.35
CA ILE A 364 -6.03 15.11 -5.46
C ILE A 364 -6.43 14.33 -6.71
N SER A 365 -6.21 14.91 -7.89
CA SER A 365 -6.48 14.24 -9.16
C SER A 365 -5.72 12.91 -9.26
N ARG A 366 -6.45 11.84 -9.57
CA ARG A 366 -5.90 10.48 -9.68
C ARG A 366 -4.79 10.42 -10.74
N SER A 367 -3.64 9.87 -10.36
CA SER A 367 -2.49 9.63 -11.24
C SER A 367 -1.69 8.44 -10.74
N THR A 368 -1.82 7.29 -11.40
CA THR A 368 -1.09 6.07 -11.00
C THR A 368 0.41 6.17 -11.24
N THR A 369 0.85 6.96 -12.23
CA THR A 369 2.27 7.23 -12.49
C THR A 369 2.91 8.06 -11.37
N GLU A 370 2.20 9.09 -10.87
CA GLU A 370 2.69 9.85 -9.70
C GLU A 370 2.68 9.01 -8.43
N ALA A 371 1.67 8.14 -8.25
CA ALA A 371 1.61 7.23 -7.12
C ALA A 371 2.88 6.38 -7.01
N VAL A 372 3.30 5.74 -8.11
CA VAL A 372 4.52 4.92 -8.14
C VAL A 372 5.77 5.75 -7.85
N LYS A 373 5.91 6.96 -8.40
CA LYS A 373 7.06 7.84 -8.09
C LYS A 373 7.18 8.11 -6.60
N TRP A 374 6.07 8.39 -5.93
CA TRP A 374 6.06 8.64 -4.49
C TRP A 374 6.28 7.38 -3.66
N TYR A 375 5.75 6.23 -4.09
CA TYR A 375 6.07 4.95 -3.45
C TYR A 375 7.55 4.60 -3.58
N ILE A 376 8.18 4.83 -4.74
CA ILE A 376 9.63 4.60 -4.91
C ILE A 376 10.43 5.46 -3.93
N LYS A 377 10.15 6.77 -3.84
CA LYS A 377 10.82 7.67 -2.89
C LYS A 377 10.66 7.20 -1.43
N SER A 378 9.46 6.73 -1.08
CA SER A 378 9.17 6.19 0.24
C SER A 378 9.94 4.88 0.51
N ALA A 379 10.02 4.00 -0.49
CA ALA A 379 10.74 2.73 -0.45
C ALA A 379 12.27 2.91 -0.34
N GLU A 380 12.85 3.90 -1.04
CA GLU A 380 14.26 4.29 -0.91
C GLU A 380 14.64 4.70 0.53
N ARG A 381 13.64 5.09 1.33
CA ARG A 381 13.77 5.44 2.75
C ARG A 381 13.34 4.32 3.70
N GLY A 382 13.20 3.09 3.23
CA GLY A 382 12.90 1.94 4.10
C GLY A 382 11.43 1.75 4.45
N ASN A 383 10.49 2.42 3.78
CA ASN A 383 9.08 2.30 4.15
C ASN A 383 8.47 0.96 3.72
N ILE A 384 8.18 0.11 4.72
CA ILE A 384 7.62 -1.24 4.53
C ILE A 384 6.28 -1.26 3.80
N PHE A 385 5.45 -0.22 3.95
CA PHE A 385 4.15 -0.11 3.29
C PHE A 385 4.32 0.25 1.82
N ALA A 386 5.31 1.09 1.50
CA ALA A 386 5.66 1.41 0.12
C ALA A 386 6.20 0.20 -0.64
N TYR A 387 6.99 -0.66 0.01
CA TYR A 387 7.38 -1.95 -0.58
C TYR A 387 6.15 -2.79 -0.97
N HIS A 388 5.17 -2.94 -0.07
CA HIS A 388 3.94 -3.69 -0.40
C HIS A 388 3.14 -3.03 -1.53
N SER A 389 2.98 -1.70 -1.50
CA SER A 389 2.27 -0.94 -2.53
C SER A 389 2.96 -1.04 -3.90
N LEU A 390 4.30 -1.01 -3.95
CA LEU A 390 5.06 -1.24 -5.19
C LEU A 390 4.87 -2.67 -5.71
N GLY A 391 4.91 -3.67 -4.84
CA GLY A 391 4.62 -5.05 -5.20
C GLY A 391 3.24 -5.19 -5.85
N TYR A 392 2.24 -4.53 -5.27
CA TYR A 392 0.89 -4.47 -5.81
C TYR A 392 0.81 -3.75 -7.16
N CYS A 393 1.51 -2.62 -7.32
CA CYS A 393 1.55 -1.88 -8.58
C CYS A 393 2.17 -2.70 -9.71
N TYR A 394 3.32 -3.35 -9.47
CA TYR A 394 3.98 -4.19 -10.46
C TYR A 394 3.18 -5.46 -10.81
N GLN A 395 2.49 -6.06 -9.85
CA GLN A 395 1.65 -7.23 -10.12
C GLN A 395 0.46 -6.88 -11.02
N ASN A 396 -0.14 -5.70 -10.86
CA ASN A 396 -1.40 -5.33 -11.51
C ASN A 396 -1.23 -4.27 -12.63
N GLY A 397 0.00 -3.82 -12.91
CA GLY A 397 0.26 -2.82 -13.95
C GLY A 397 -0.27 -1.42 -13.60
N ILE A 398 -0.25 -1.03 -12.32
CA ILE A 398 -0.79 0.24 -11.84
C ILE A 398 0.31 1.30 -11.91
N GLY A 399 0.29 2.14 -12.96
CA GLY A 399 1.27 3.22 -13.14
C GLY A 399 2.65 2.74 -13.64
N VAL A 400 2.81 1.43 -13.80
CA VAL A 400 3.99 0.73 -14.35
C VAL A 400 3.50 -0.42 -15.22
N THR A 401 4.38 -0.95 -16.08
CA THR A 401 4.10 -2.19 -16.80
C THR A 401 4.10 -3.37 -15.82
N VAL A 402 3.22 -4.36 -16.06
CA VAL A 402 3.20 -5.58 -15.26
C VAL A 402 4.58 -6.24 -15.27
N ASN A 403 5.09 -6.55 -14.08
CA ASN A 403 6.35 -7.26 -13.89
C ASN A 403 6.24 -8.11 -12.62
N GLU A 404 6.02 -9.41 -12.80
CA GLU A 404 5.78 -10.30 -11.67
C GLU A 404 7.04 -10.54 -10.83
N GLN A 405 8.23 -10.51 -11.43
CA GLN A 405 9.50 -10.64 -10.71
C GLN A 405 9.73 -9.44 -9.78
N GLU A 406 9.51 -8.23 -10.28
CA GLU A 406 9.54 -7.01 -9.46
C GLU A 406 8.47 -7.05 -8.37
N ALA A 407 7.26 -7.51 -8.68
CA ALA A 407 6.21 -7.64 -7.69
C ALA A 407 6.64 -8.52 -6.50
N VAL A 408 7.23 -9.69 -6.79
CA VAL A 408 7.76 -10.58 -5.77
C VAL A 408 8.92 -9.96 -5.01
N TYR A 409 9.86 -9.29 -5.69
CA TYR A 409 10.97 -8.60 -5.05
C TYR A 409 10.49 -7.61 -3.99
N TRP A 410 9.55 -6.73 -4.34
CA TRP A 410 9.01 -5.74 -3.42
C TRP A 410 8.18 -6.36 -2.29
N TYR A 411 7.36 -7.38 -2.58
CA TYR A 411 6.68 -8.12 -1.52
C TYR A 411 7.64 -8.83 -0.57
N TYR A 412 8.75 -9.37 -1.08
CA TYR A 412 9.77 -10.03 -0.27
C TYR A 412 10.42 -9.07 0.72
N LEU A 413 10.86 -7.89 0.25
CA LEU A 413 11.43 -6.87 1.15
C LEU A 413 10.45 -6.48 2.27
N SER A 414 9.18 -6.25 1.92
CA SER A 414 8.14 -5.93 2.91
C SER A 414 7.87 -7.09 3.88
N ALA A 415 7.82 -8.32 3.37
CA ALA A 415 7.50 -9.52 4.14
C ALA A 415 8.60 -9.90 5.15
N GLU A 416 9.87 -9.68 4.78
CA GLU A 416 11.04 -9.88 5.66
C GLU A 416 11.09 -8.85 6.80
N GLU A 417 10.63 -7.61 6.55
CA GLU A 417 10.38 -6.60 7.60
C GLU A 417 9.09 -6.87 8.39
N ASN A 418 8.67 -8.14 8.44
CA ASN A 418 7.54 -8.66 9.19
C ASN A 418 6.15 -8.09 8.81
N HIS A 419 5.97 -7.51 7.62
CA HIS A 419 4.68 -6.96 7.21
C HIS A 419 3.68 -8.05 6.78
N ALA A 420 2.69 -8.34 7.64
CA ALA A 420 1.74 -9.45 7.44
C ALA A 420 0.97 -9.44 6.10
N PRO A 421 0.45 -8.31 5.58
CA PRO A 421 -0.15 -8.26 4.24
C PRO A 421 0.81 -8.65 3.11
N ALA A 422 2.09 -8.26 3.20
CA ALA A 422 3.08 -8.66 2.21
C ALA A 422 3.45 -10.14 2.30
N GLN A 423 3.56 -10.69 3.51
CA GLN A 423 3.73 -12.13 3.72
C GLN A 423 2.57 -12.92 3.08
N LEU A 424 1.33 -12.45 3.21
CA LEU A 424 0.18 -13.04 2.51
C LEU A 424 0.32 -12.96 0.99
N SER A 425 0.66 -11.78 0.44
CA SER A 425 0.87 -11.60 -1.00
C SER A 425 1.98 -12.51 -1.53
N LEU A 426 3.10 -12.60 -0.83
CA LEU A 426 4.23 -13.45 -1.19
C LEU A 426 3.87 -14.94 -1.14
N GLY A 427 3.14 -15.37 -0.11
CA GLY A 427 2.60 -16.73 -0.04
C GLY A 427 1.67 -17.04 -1.22
N TYR A 428 0.87 -16.06 -1.66
CA TYR A 428 0.04 -16.19 -2.84
C TYR A 428 0.87 -16.31 -4.13
N CYS A 429 1.95 -15.55 -4.27
CA CYS A 429 2.89 -15.67 -5.39
C CYS A 429 3.49 -17.08 -5.48
N TYR A 430 4.02 -17.60 -4.37
CA TYR A 430 4.57 -18.97 -4.33
C TYR A 430 3.51 -20.05 -4.61
N ARG A 431 2.28 -19.90 -4.08
CA ARG A 431 1.22 -20.88 -4.30
C ARG A 431 0.81 -21.00 -5.77
N ASN A 432 0.82 -19.89 -6.49
CA ASN A 432 0.32 -19.82 -7.86
C ASN A 432 1.42 -19.75 -8.93
N GLY A 433 2.68 -19.56 -8.54
CA GLY A 433 3.80 -19.43 -9.46
C GLY A 433 3.87 -18.06 -10.16
N ILE A 434 3.45 -16.99 -9.46
CA ILE A 434 3.45 -15.61 -10.00
C ILE A 434 4.83 -15.00 -9.72
N GLY A 435 5.61 -14.71 -10.77
CA GLY A 435 6.96 -14.13 -10.66
C GLY A 435 8.04 -15.04 -10.04
N VAL A 436 7.65 -16.20 -9.49
CA VAL A 436 8.52 -17.22 -8.91
C VAL A 436 8.02 -18.62 -9.26
N PRO A 437 8.89 -19.65 -9.27
CA PRO A 437 8.44 -21.03 -9.40
C PRO A 437 7.41 -21.39 -8.32
N LYS A 438 6.35 -22.09 -8.72
CA LYS A 438 5.32 -22.57 -7.79
C LYS A 438 5.94 -23.44 -6.70
N ASN A 439 5.72 -23.06 -5.43
CA ASN A 439 6.21 -23.77 -4.26
C ASN A 439 5.18 -23.70 -3.12
N GLU A 440 4.48 -24.79 -2.88
CA GLU A 440 3.42 -24.84 -1.87
C GLU A 440 3.98 -24.83 -0.44
N GLN A 441 5.19 -25.35 -0.20
CA GLN A 441 5.83 -25.32 1.12
C GLN A 441 6.23 -23.90 1.52
N GLU A 442 6.84 -23.14 0.61
CA GLU A 442 7.14 -21.72 0.85
C GLU A 442 5.85 -20.90 1.00
N ALA A 443 4.81 -21.20 0.22
CA ALA A 443 3.51 -20.54 0.40
C ALA A 443 2.95 -20.72 1.83
N VAL A 444 2.98 -21.96 2.35
CA VAL A 444 2.53 -22.26 3.72
C VAL A 444 3.38 -21.53 4.75
N LYS A 445 4.70 -21.50 4.59
CA LYS A 445 5.60 -20.78 5.50
C LYS A 445 5.24 -19.30 5.61
N TRP A 446 4.97 -18.64 4.48
CA TRP A 446 4.57 -17.22 4.47
C TRP A 446 3.15 -17.00 4.98
N PHE A 447 2.19 -17.87 4.63
CA PHE A 447 0.85 -17.81 5.20
C PHE A 447 0.86 -18.01 6.72
N LEU A 448 1.70 -18.90 7.24
CA LEU A 448 1.86 -19.14 8.67
C LEU A 448 2.34 -17.88 9.40
N ARG A 449 3.45 -17.28 8.94
CA ARG A 449 3.97 -16.03 9.51
C ARG A 449 2.90 -14.92 9.54
N SER A 450 2.16 -14.74 8.44
CA SER A 450 1.09 -13.74 8.36
C SER A 450 -0.10 -14.08 9.27
N ALA A 451 -0.48 -15.35 9.35
CA ALA A 451 -1.61 -15.82 10.14
C ALA A 451 -1.37 -15.72 11.66
N GLU A 452 -0.14 -15.96 12.09
CA GLU A 452 0.32 -15.82 13.49
C GLU A 452 0.26 -14.36 13.97
N GLN A 453 0.50 -13.41 13.07
CA GLN A 453 0.29 -11.98 13.32
C GLN A 453 -1.17 -11.54 13.31
N GLY A 454 -2.11 -12.47 13.10
CA GLY A 454 -3.54 -12.18 13.14
C GLY A 454 -4.17 -11.87 11.79
N ASN A 455 -3.45 -11.92 10.66
CA ASN A 455 -4.04 -11.62 9.36
C ASN A 455 -5.15 -12.63 8.99
N ALA A 456 -6.41 -12.17 8.98
CA ALA A 456 -7.57 -13.03 8.77
C ALA A 456 -7.56 -13.75 7.40
N LEU A 457 -7.08 -13.10 6.34
CA LEU A 457 -6.99 -13.72 5.01
C LEU A 457 -5.93 -14.82 4.98
N ALA A 458 -4.77 -14.59 5.61
CA ALA A 458 -3.73 -15.60 5.75
C ALA A 458 -4.18 -16.78 6.61
N GLN A 459 -4.91 -16.52 7.70
CA GLN A 459 -5.51 -17.57 8.52
C GLN A 459 -6.48 -18.45 7.69
N ASN A 460 -7.31 -17.84 6.84
CA ASN A 460 -8.16 -18.59 5.92
C ASN A 460 -7.34 -19.41 4.90
N SER A 461 -6.32 -18.81 4.28
CA SER A 461 -5.44 -19.49 3.33
C SER A 461 -4.70 -20.68 3.96
N LEU A 462 -4.21 -20.50 5.18
CA LEU A 462 -3.55 -21.57 5.93
C LEU A 462 -4.53 -22.68 6.34
N GLY A 463 -5.75 -22.32 6.74
CA GLY A 463 -6.82 -23.29 7.00
C GLY A 463 -7.09 -24.15 5.76
N TYR A 464 -7.13 -23.53 4.58
CA TYR A 464 -7.27 -24.23 3.29
C TYR A 464 -6.08 -25.13 2.95
N CYS A 465 -4.85 -24.69 3.23
CA CYS A 465 -3.67 -25.54 3.08
C CYS A 465 -3.75 -26.81 3.94
N TYR A 466 -4.21 -26.71 5.18
CA TYR A 466 -4.42 -27.86 6.07
C TYR A 466 -5.60 -28.75 5.65
N GLU A 467 -6.68 -28.19 5.11
CA GLU A 467 -7.85 -28.96 4.65
C GLU A 467 -7.49 -29.85 3.45
N GLU A 468 -6.74 -29.29 2.50
CA GLU A 468 -6.41 -29.92 1.22
C GLU A 468 -5.05 -30.62 1.19
N GLY A 469 -4.19 -30.39 2.18
CA GLY A 469 -2.82 -30.92 2.21
C GLY A 469 -1.87 -30.24 1.22
N LEU A 470 -1.98 -28.92 1.06
CA LEU A 470 -1.17 -28.14 0.09
C LEU A 470 0.10 -27.62 0.75
N GLY A 471 1.25 -28.24 0.44
CA GLY A 471 2.55 -27.86 0.99
C GLY A 471 2.75 -28.22 2.47
N ILE A 472 1.75 -28.85 3.09
CA ILE A 472 1.74 -29.32 4.47
C ILE A 472 0.82 -30.54 4.56
N ASP A 473 1.05 -31.41 5.55
CA ASP A 473 0.18 -32.57 5.76
C ASP A 473 -1.24 -32.15 6.10
N ARG A 474 -2.19 -32.94 5.59
CA ARG A 474 -3.62 -32.72 5.82
C ARG A 474 -3.95 -32.85 7.30
N ASP A 475 -4.55 -31.82 7.88
CA ASP A 475 -5.03 -31.80 9.26
C ASP A 475 -6.33 -31.00 9.36
N SER A 476 -7.45 -31.72 9.32
CA SER A 476 -8.77 -31.10 9.37
C SER A 476 -9.05 -30.36 10.68
N LYS A 477 -8.43 -30.75 11.80
CA LYS A 477 -8.62 -30.05 13.08
C LYS A 477 -7.90 -28.70 13.05
N ARG A 478 -6.68 -28.66 12.53
CA ARG A 478 -5.94 -27.40 12.31
C ARG A 478 -6.61 -26.51 11.26
N ALA A 479 -7.18 -27.09 10.21
CA ALA A 479 -7.97 -26.34 9.23
C ALA A 479 -9.11 -25.58 9.91
N VAL A 480 -9.93 -26.28 10.71
CA VAL A 480 -11.03 -25.66 11.46
C VAL A 480 -10.53 -24.63 12.46
N TYR A 481 -9.42 -24.89 13.16
CA TYR A 481 -8.83 -23.92 14.09
C TYR A 481 -8.51 -22.59 13.41
N TRP A 482 -7.85 -22.62 12.25
CA TRP A 482 -7.50 -21.42 11.51
C TRP A 482 -8.71 -20.74 10.85
N TYR A 483 -9.64 -21.51 10.31
CA TYR A 483 -10.93 -20.96 9.83
C TYR A 483 -11.70 -20.28 10.94
N TYR A 484 -11.74 -20.86 12.15
CA TYR A 484 -12.41 -20.26 13.29
C TYR A 484 -11.77 -18.93 13.70
N LYS A 485 -10.43 -18.87 13.78
CA LYS A 485 -9.71 -17.60 14.06
C LYS A 485 -10.04 -16.52 13.03
N SER A 486 -10.02 -16.86 11.74
CA SER A 486 -10.34 -15.93 10.65
C SER A 486 -11.82 -15.50 10.67
N ALA A 487 -12.74 -16.43 10.88
CA ALA A 487 -14.18 -16.18 10.91
C ALA A 487 -14.60 -15.26 12.07
N LYS A 488 -13.92 -15.33 13.23
CA LYS A 488 -14.12 -14.40 14.35
C LYS A 488 -13.73 -12.97 14.02
N GLN A 489 -12.83 -12.77 13.06
CA GLN A 489 -12.46 -11.45 12.52
C GLN A 489 -13.38 -11.02 11.36
N ASN A 490 -14.57 -11.61 11.29
CA ASN A 490 -15.60 -11.35 10.29
C ASN A 490 -15.24 -11.73 8.84
N ASN A 491 -14.21 -12.55 8.59
CA ASN A 491 -13.85 -12.97 7.24
C ASN A 491 -14.94 -13.88 6.62
N PRO A 492 -15.63 -13.47 5.53
CA PRO A 492 -16.76 -14.22 4.98
C PRO A 492 -16.35 -15.55 4.31
N TRP A 493 -15.15 -15.64 3.72
CA TRP A 493 -14.63 -16.88 3.16
C TRP A 493 -14.42 -17.92 4.25
N ALA A 494 -13.80 -17.52 5.37
CA ALA A 494 -13.58 -18.41 6.51
C ALA A 494 -14.87 -18.81 7.21
N GLN A 495 -15.84 -17.89 7.33
CA GLN A 495 -17.18 -18.22 7.84
C GLN A 495 -17.86 -19.27 6.95
N CYS A 496 -17.80 -19.12 5.63
CA CYS A 496 -18.33 -20.11 4.69
C CYS A 496 -17.59 -21.46 4.81
N ASN A 497 -16.26 -21.46 4.88
CA ASN A 497 -15.46 -22.68 5.01
C ASN A 497 -15.75 -23.39 6.34
N LEU A 498 -15.86 -22.64 7.44
CA LEU A 498 -16.22 -23.19 8.74
C LEU A 498 -17.64 -23.76 8.75
N GLY A 499 -18.59 -23.08 8.11
CA GLY A 499 -19.94 -23.61 7.91
C GLY A 499 -19.92 -24.94 7.14
N PHE A 500 -19.08 -25.04 6.11
CA PHE A 500 -18.85 -26.27 5.35
C PHE A 500 -18.24 -27.39 6.20
N CYS A 501 -17.26 -27.07 7.05
CA CYS A 501 -16.71 -28.05 7.98
C CYS A 501 -17.77 -28.60 8.95
N PHE A 502 -18.63 -27.74 9.51
CA PHE A 502 -19.73 -28.17 10.37
C PHE A 502 -20.80 -28.98 9.63
N ALA A 503 -21.16 -28.60 8.41
CA ALA A 503 -22.18 -29.32 7.64
C ALA A 503 -21.75 -30.76 7.28
N ASN A 504 -20.44 -30.98 7.11
CA ASN A 504 -19.87 -32.24 6.64
C ASN A 504 -19.06 -33.02 7.69
N GLY A 505 -18.91 -32.48 8.90
CA GLY A 505 -18.13 -33.14 9.97
C GLY A 505 -16.62 -33.15 9.72
N ILE A 506 -16.07 -32.16 9.01
CA ILE A 506 -14.65 -32.09 8.67
C ILE A 506 -13.90 -31.44 9.83
N GLY A 507 -13.08 -32.22 10.56
CA GLY A 507 -12.28 -31.72 11.68
C GLY A 507 -13.08 -31.34 12.94
N VAL A 508 -14.42 -31.37 12.87
CA VAL A 508 -15.36 -31.14 13.97
C VAL A 508 -16.56 -32.08 13.83
N PRO A 509 -17.30 -32.37 14.92
CA PRO A 509 -18.57 -33.09 14.80
C PRO A 509 -19.55 -32.36 13.89
N GLN A 510 -20.27 -33.14 13.07
CA GLN A 510 -21.29 -32.60 12.17
C GLN A 510 -22.37 -31.85 12.94
N ASN A 511 -22.70 -30.63 12.51
CA ASN A 511 -23.70 -29.78 13.16
C ASN A 511 -24.30 -28.77 12.17
N ASN A 512 -25.48 -29.08 11.64
CA ASN A 512 -26.16 -28.22 10.66
C ASN A 512 -26.63 -26.88 11.26
N ASN A 513 -26.98 -26.81 12.54
CA ASN A 513 -27.36 -25.54 13.19
C ASN A 513 -26.17 -24.56 13.19
N LYS A 514 -24.97 -25.05 13.54
CA LYS A 514 -23.74 -24.25 13.48
C LYS A 514 -23.34 -23.92 12.05
N ALA A 515 -23.57 -24.82 11.10
CA ALA A 515 -23.33 -24.56 9.68
C ALA A 515 -24.19 -23.39 9.18
N VAL A 516 -25.51 -23.43 9.42
CA VAL A 516 -26.44 -22.35 9.06
C VAL A 516 -26.06 -21.03 9.71
N HIS A 517 -25.67 -21.04 10.99
CA HIS A 517 -25.22 -19.84 11.70
C HIS A 517 -24.06 -19.15 10.96
N TRP A 518 -23.04 -19.91 10.56
CA TRP A 518 -21.89 -19.35 9.85
C TRP A 518 -22.19 -18.99 8.40
N TYR A 519 -22.99 -19.78 7.70
CA TYR A 519 -23.44 -19.45 6.35
C TYR A 519 -24.26 -18.17 6.32
N ARG A 520 -25.15 -17.95 7.29
CA ARG A 520 -25.94 -16.71 7.40
C ARG A 520 -25.03 -15.50 7.56
N LYS A 521 -24.07 -15.54 8.49
CA LYS A 521 -23.09 -14.45 8.67
C LYS A 521 -22.31 -14.12 7.40
N ALA A 522 -21.89 -15.12 6.63
CA ALA A 522 -21.20 -14.88 5.36
C ALA A 522 -22.15 -14.37 4.27
N ALA A 523 -23.38 -14.90 4.21
CA ALA A 523 -24.40 -14.49 3.26
C ALA A 523 -24.86 -13.04 3.47
N ASP A 524 -24.93 -12.58 4.74
CA ASP A 524 -25.23 -11.19 5.12
C ASP A 524 -24.13 -10.22 4.62
N GLN A 525 -22.91 -10.72 4.40
CA GLN A 525 -21.80 -10.01 3.75
C GLN A 525 -21.77 -10.21 2.23
N ASN A 526 -22.90 -10.64 1.64
CA ASN A 526 -23.08 -10.94 0.23
C ASN A 526 -22.15 -12.03 -0.34
N HIS A 527 -21.69 -12.99 0.47
CA HIS A 527 -20.80 -14.06 -0.01
C HIS A 527 -21.56 -15.14 -0.79
N ALA A 528 -21.39 -15.17 -2.12
CA ALA A 528 -22.18 -16.00 -3.04
C ALA A 528 -22.19 -17.51 -2.72
N ARG A 529 -21.03 -18.11 -2.42
CA ARG A 529 -20.97 -19.55 -2.02
C ARG A 529 -21.73 -19.81 -0.72
N ALA A 530 -21.75 -18.85 0.21
CA ALA A 530 -22.46 -19.03 1.47
C ALA A 530 -23.98 -18.88 1.28
N GLN A 531 -24.41 -17.96 0.42
CA GLN A 531 -25.82 -17.84 -0.01
C GLN A 531 -26.31 -19.14 -0.66
N ASP A 532 -25.53 -19.73 -1.57
CA ASP A 532 -25.83 -21.04 -2.16
C ASP A 532 -25.98 -22.15 -1.10
N LYS A 533 -25.01 -22.26 -0.19
CA LYS A 533 -25.04 -23.27 0.88
C LYS A 533 -26.19 -23.04 1.84
N LEU A 534 -26.50 -21.80 2.19
CA LEU A 534 -27.66 -21.47 3.01
C LEU A 534 -28.97 -21.83 2.29
N GLY A 535 -29.06 -21.55 0.99
CA GLY A 535 -30.19 -21.93 0.15
C GLY A 535 -30.44 -23.44 0.16
N LEU A 536 -29.38 -24.25 0.04
CA LEU A 536 -29.48 -25.71 0.15
C LEU A 536 -29.98 -26.15 1.54
N HIS A 537 -29.47 -25.54 2.62
CA HIS A 537 -29.94 -25.85 3.97
C HIS A 537 -31.41 -25.49 4.19
N LEU A 538 -31.87 -24.34 3.67
CA LEU A 538 -33.27 -23.92 3.69
C LEU A 538 -34.16 -24.81 2.82
N GLN A 539 -33.68 -25.24 1.66
CA GLN A 539 -34.44 -26.11 0.75
C GLN A 539 -34.70 -27.49 1.37
N HIS A 540 -33.71 -28.03 2.09
CA HIS A 540 -33.76 -29.38 2.67
C HIS A 540 -34.14 -29.40 4.16
N GLY A 541 -34.23 -28.25 4.84
CA GLY A 541 -34.51 -28.18 6.28
C GLY A 541 -33.35 -28.64 7.16
N LEU A 542 -32.10 -28.44 6.72
CA LEU A 542 -30.90 -28.90 7.41
C LEU A 542 -30.45 -27.88 8.45
N GLY A 543 -30.79 -28.11 9.73
CA GLY A 543 -30.43 -27.21 10.83
C GLY A 543 -31.12 -25.86 10.81
N VAL A 544 -32.19 -25.76 10.03
CA VAL A 544 -33.10 -24.62 9.90
C VAL A 544 -34.45 -25.15 9.45
N THR A 545 -35.54 -24.45 9.76
CA THR A 545 -36.86 -24.77 9.22
C THR A 545 -36.81 -24.70 7.69
N ARG A 546 -37.42 -25.69 7.04
CA ARG A 546 -37.46 -25.73 5.58
C ARG A 546 -38.27 -24.54 5.04
N ASP A 547 -37.65 -23.78 4.15
CA ASP A 547 -38.23 -22.60 3.52
C ASP A 547 -37.76 -22.53 2.06
N LEU A 548 -38.63 -22.94 1.15
CA LEU A 548 -38.31 -23.00 -0.29
C LEU A 548 -38.24 -21.60 -0.91
N THR A 549 -39.04 -20.65 -0.41
CA THR A 549 -39.10 -19.30 -0.97
C THR A 549 -37.82 -18.54 -0.66
N CYS A 550 -37.38 -18.57 0.61
CA CYS A 550 -36.07 -18.02 0.97
C CYS A 550 -34.91 -18.77 0.29
N ALA A 551 -35.00 -20.09 0.11
CA ALA A 551 -33.98 -20.85 -0.62
C ALA A 551 -33.82 -20.36 -2.07
N ALA A 552 -34.93 -20.26 -2.82
CA ALA A 552 -34.92 -19.75 -4.20
C ALA A 552 -34.36 -18.32 -4.29
N GLN A 553 -34.68 -17.47 -3.30
CA GLN A 553 -34.17 -16.12 -3.20
C GLN A 553 -32.65 -16.07 -2.99
N TYR A 554 -32.10 -16.88 -2.07
CA TYR A 554 -30.65 -16.97 -1.86
C TYR A 554 -29.91 -17.55 -3.07
N PHE A 555 -30.48 -18.55 -3.76
CA PHE A 555 -29.91 -19.04 -5.02
C PHE A 555 -29.89 -17.94 -6.08
N ARG A 556 -30.94 -17.10 -6.14
CA ARG A 556 -30.98 -15.95 -7.06
C ARG A 556 -29.89 -14.92 -6.74
N TYR A 557 -29.68 -14.57 -5.47
CA TYR A 557 -28.60 -13.66 -5.08
C TYR A 557 -27.20 -14.19 -5.44
N ALA A 558 -26.96 -15.48 -5.23
CA ALA A 558 -25.69 -16.09 -5.59
C ALA A 558 -25.51 -16.25 -7.11
N ALA A 559 -26.58 -16.60 -7.85
CA ALA A 559 -26.55 -16.76 -9.30
C ALA A 559 -26.28 -15.44 -10.03
N GLN A 560 -26.82 -14.33 -9.52
CA GLN A 560 -26.56 -12.97 -10.02
C GLN A 560 -25.10 -12.53 -9.83
N GLN A 561 -24.38 -13.15 -8.90
CA GLN A 561 -22.94 -12.99 -8.69
C GLN A 561 -22.10 -14.04 -9.45
N ASP A 562 -22.69 -14.65 -10.48
CA ASP A 562 -22.07 -15.69 -11.31
C ASP A 562 -21.61 -16.95 -10.55
N HIS A 563 -22.24 -17.25 -9.40
CA HIS A 563 -21.96 -18.51 -8.71
C HIS A 563 -22.61 -19.69 -9.43
N ILE A 564 -21.77 -20.48 -10.10
CA ILE A 564 -22.18 -21.57 -11.03
C ILE A 564 -23.15 -22.57 -10.37
N ALA A 565 -22.88 -23.01 -9.14
CA ALA A 565 -23.75 -23.97 -8.45
C ALA A 565 -25.13 -23.38 -8.16
N ALA A 566 -25.19 -22.10 -7.77
CA ALA A 566 -26.45 -21.43 -7.51
C ALA A 566 -27.25 -21.18 -8.79
N GLN A 567 -26.60 -20.91 -9.93
CA GLN A 567 -27.27 -20.84 -11.23
C GLN A 567 -28.01 -22.16 -11.53
N PHE A 568 -27.36 -23.31 -11.28
CA PHE A 568 -28.00 -24.62 -11.40
C PHE A 568 -29.13 -24.82 -10.38
N HIS A 569 -28.93 -24.47 -9.10
CA HIS A 569 -29.97 -24.63 -8.08
C HIS A 569 -31.18 -23.74 -8.34
N LEU A 570 -30.97 -22.48 -8.76
CA LEU A 570 -32.03 -21.56 -9.17
C LEU A 570 -32.79 -22.09 -10.38
N ALA A 571 -32.07 -22.57 -11.40
CA ALA A 571 -32.69 -23.17 -12.58
C ALA A 571 -33.60 -24.35 -12.21
N ASN A 572 -33.17 -25.22 -11.29
CA ASN A 572 -34.02 -26.28 -10.77
C ASN A 572 -35.25 -25.76 -10.01
N CYS A 573 -35.10 -24.67 -9.24
CA CYS A 573 -36.23 -24.06 -8.53
C CYS A 573 -37.28 -23.50 -9.51
N LEU A 574 -36.84 -22.78 -10.54
CA LEU A 574 -37.68 -22.22 -11.59
C LEU A 574 -38.31 -23.31 -12.48
N GLU A 575 -37.60 -24.40 -12.73
CA GLU A 575 -38.12 -25.51 -13.53
C GLU A 575 -39.23 -26.27 -12.78
N LYS A 576 -39.04 -26.51 -11.48
CA LYS A 576 -39.91 -27.38 -10.67
C LYS A 576 -40.91 -26.62 -9.80
N GLY A 577 -40.87 -25.29 -9.80
CA GLY A 577 -41.71 -24.45 -8.96
C GLY A 577 -41.37 -24.54 -7.46
N LEU A 578 -40.09 -24.71 -7.11
CA LEU A 578 -39.66 -24.84 -5.72
C LEU A 578 -39.47 -23.45 -5.11
N GLY A 579 -40.49 -22.96 -4.40
CA GLY A 579 -40.44 -21.67 -3.71
C GLY A 579 -40.52 -20.45 -4.64
N THR A 580 -40.79 -20.69 -5.93
CA THR A 580 -41.00 -19.70 -6.99
C THR A 580 -42.04 -20.24 -7.96
N GLU A 581 -42.67 -19.37 -8.75
CA GLU A 581 -43.48 -19.80 -9.88
C GLU A 581 -42.60 -20.52 -10.93
N VAL A 582 -43.23 -21.47 -11.64
CA VAL A 582 -42.55 -22.20 -12.73
C VAL A 582 -42.26 -21.23 -13.87
N ASN A 583 -40.99 -21.10 -14.22
CA ASN A 583 -40.54 -20.27 -15.34
C ASN A 583 -39.45 -21.01 -16.14
N LEU A 584 -39.90 -21.79 -17.13
CA LEU A 584 -39.02 -22.66 -17.94
C LEU A 584 -38.04 -21.86 -18.82
N GLN A 585 -38.41 -20.65 -19.24
CA GLN A 585 -37.54 -19.78 -20.04
C GLN A 585 -36.37 -19.29 -19.19
N GLU A 586 -36.65 -18.74 -18.01
CA GLU A 586 -35.61 -18.29 -17.08
C GLU A 586 -34.77 -19.48 -16.56
N ALA A 587 -35.41 -20.63 -16.29
CA ALA A 587 -34.71 -21.85 -15.91
C ALA A 587 -33.70 -22.29 -16.98
N THR A 588 -34.09 -22.28 -18.25
CA THR A 588 -33.20 -22.68 -19.35
C THR A 588 -32.03 -21.72 -19.47
N MET A 589 -32.27 -20.41 -19.42
CA MET A 589 -31.20 -19.40 -19.45
C MET A 589 -30.17 -19.65 -18.34
N TRP A 590 -30.60 -19.95 -17.12
CA TRP A 590 -29.67 -20.23 -16.01
C TRP A 590 -28.96 -21.59 -16.15
N PHE A 591 -29.64 -22.62 -16.65
CA PHE A 591 -28.96 -23.87 -17.00
C PHE A 591 -27.90 -23.66 -18.09
N GLU A 592 -28.18 -22.86 -19.12
CA GLU A 592 -27.24 -22.55 -20.20
C GLU A 592 -26.02 -21.80 -19.66
N ARG A 593 -26.23 -20.73 -18.87
CA ARG A 593 -25.13 -19.99 -18.23
C ARG A 593 -24.25 -20.89 -17.38
N ALA A 594 -24.86 -21.73 -16.55
CA ALA A 594 -24.13 -22.67 -15.71
C ALA A 594 -23.38 -23.72 -16.55
N ALA A 595 -23.98 -24.24 -17.62
CA ALA A 595 -23.37 -25.24 -18.50
C ALA A 595 -22.19 -24.66 -19.28
N LEU A 596 -22.30 -23.43 -19.79
CA LEU A 596 -21.20 -22.70 -20.44
C LEU A 596 -20.03 -22.45 -19.48
N ALA A 597 -20.33 -22.26 -18.19
CA ALA A 597 -19.33 -22.16 -17.13
C ALA A 597 -18.81 -23.54 -16.63
N GLY A 598 -19.20 -24.65 -17.26
CA GLY A 598 -18.69 -26.00 -16.97
C GLY A 598 -19.53 -26.84 -16.00
N CYS A 599 -20.74 -26.42 -15.63
CA CYS A 599 -21.64 -27.21 -14.79
C CYS A 599 -22.17 -28.45 -15.53
N ARG A 600 -21.60 -29.62 -15.23
CA ARG A 600 -22.01 -30.91 -15.81
C ARG A 600 -23.49 -31.23 -15.55
N SER A 601 -24.01 -30.92 -14.36
CA SER A 601 -25.41 -31.17 -14.01
C SER A 601 -26.37 -30.34 -14.85
N SER A 602 -26.03 -29.08 -15.13
CA SER A 602 -26.81 -28.23 -16.04
C SER A 602 -26.73 -28.74 -17.48
N HIS A 603 -25.53 -29.14 -17.93
CA HIS A 603 -25.32 -29.69 -19.26
C HIS A 603 -26.16 -30.96 -19.49
N GLU A 604 -26.14 -31.90 -18.54
CA GLU A 604 -26.95 -33.12 -18.59
C GLU A 604 -28.45 -32.82 -18.50
N ARG A 605 -28.86 -31.83 -17.69
CA ARG A 605 -30.28 -31.44 -17.62
C ARG A 605 -30.78 -30.86 -18.94
N LEU A 606 -30.01 -29.97 -19.57
CA LEU A 606 -30.30 -29.41 -20.88
C LEU A 606 -30.38 -30.49 -21.96
N ARG A 607 -29.45 -31.46 -21.94
CA ARG A 607 -29.48 -32.62 -22.85
C ARG A 607 -30.77 -33.41 -22.72
N ARG A 608 -31.24 -33.67 -21.50
CA ARG A 608 -32.51 -34.39 -21.27
C ARG A 608 -33.73 -33.59 -21.72
N LEU A 609 -33.73 -32.27 -21.51
CA LEU A 609 -34.80 -31.40 -21.98
C LEU A 609 -34.88 -31.40 -23.51
N LEU A 610 -33.74 -31.34 -24.21
CA LEU A 610 -33.68 -31.48 -25.66
C LEU A 610 -34.22 -32.81 -26.16
N ILE A 611 -33.74 -33.93 -25.58
CA ILE A 611 -34.19 -35.26 -25.94
C ILE A 611 -35.72 -35.36 -25.79
N ARG A 612 -36.25 -34.88 -24.66
CA ARG A 612 -37.69 -34.90 -24.40
C ARG A 612 -38.48 -34.10 -25.44
N VAL A 613 -38.04 -32.89 -25.77
CA VAL A 613 -38.68 -32.04 -26.80
C VAL A 613 -38.66 -32.73 -28.16
N CYS A 614 -37.55 -33.36 -28.56
CA CYS A 614 -37.44 -34.08 -29.82
C CYS A 614 -38.35 -35.32 -29.91
N PHE A 615 -38.69 -35.97 -28.79
CA PHE A 615 -39.57 -37.15 -28.75
C PHE A 615 -41.05 -36.82 -28.50
N GLU A 616 -41.39 -35.67 -27.93
CA GLU A 616 -42.78 -35.23 -27.71
C GLU A 616 -43.35 -34.40 -28.88
N SER A 617 -42.51 -33.91 -29.80
CA SER A 617 -42.95 -33.29 -31.05
C SER A 617 -43.19 -34.35 -32.14
N ASP A 618 -44.45 -34.59 -32.52
CA ASP A 618 -44.84 -35.31 -33.74
C ASP A 618 -44.43 -34.52 -35.00
N THR A 619 -43.13 -34.32 -35.20
CA THR A 619 -42.56 -33.74 -36.41
C THR A 619 -41.65 -34.76 -37.06
N ASP A 620 -41.99 -35.07 -38.31
CA ASP A 620 -41.42 -36.03 -39.25
C ASP A 620 -40.00 -36.55 -38.96
N TYR A 621 -39.86 -37.86 -39.19
CA TYR A 621 -38.66 -38.71 -39.17
C TYR A 621 -37.38 -38.09 -39.79
N ILE A 622 -37.49 -37.02 -40.58
CA ILE A 622 -36.36 -36.32 -41.22
C ILE A 622 -35.55 -35.49 -40.20
N ALA A 623 -36.16 -34.95 -39.14
CA ALA A 623 -35.44 -34.21 -38.10
C ALA A 623 -34.59 -35.13 -37.20
N MET A 624 -35.03 -36.37 -36.99
CA MET A 624 -34.30 -37.39 -36.23
C MET A 624 -32.98 -37.79 -36.90
N ALA A 625 -32.90 -37.78 -38.23
CA ALA A 625 -31.70 -38.18 -38.98
C ALA A 625 -30.54 -37.17 -38.93
N VAL A 626 -30.81 -35.90 -38.61
CA VAL A 626 -29.79 -34.84 -38.55
C VAL A 626 -29.21 -34.64 -37.13
N PHE A 627 -29.98 -34.98 -36.09
CA PHE A 627 -29.59 -34.72 -34.69
C PHE A 627 -29.07 -35.94 -33.90
N LEU A 628 -29.37 -37.17 -34.33
CA LEU A 628 -28.87 -38.38 -33.66
C LEU A 628 -27.33 -38.53 -33.65
N PRO A 629 -26.55 -38.10 -34.67
CA PRO A 629 -25.10 -38.21 -34.66
C PRO A 629 -24.40 -37.29 -33.64
N LEU A 630 -25.07 -36.26 -33.13
CA LEU A 630 -24.52 -35.31 -32.14
C LEU A 630 -24.67 -35.78 -30.69
N LEU A 631 -25.42 -36.86 -30.44
CA LEU A 631 -25.65 -37.41 -29.10
C LEU A 631 -24.64 -38.49 -28.68
N VAL A 632 -23.77 -38.94 -29.60
CA VAL A 632 -22.76 -39.99 -29.39
C VAL A 632 -21.36 -39.44 -29.69
N ILE A 633 -20.84 -38.58 -28.82
CA ILE A 633 -19.40 -38.37 -28.71
C ILE A 633 -19.04 -38.43 -27.22
N GLY A 634 -18.76 -39.65 -26.75
CA GLY A 634 -18.44 -39.94 -25.36
C GLY A 634 -18.26 -41.42 -25.05
N GLY A 635 -17.43 -42.14 -25.83
CA GLY A 635 -16.72 -43.37 -25.40
C GLY A 635 -17.49 -44.71 -25.27
N ALA A 636 -17.11 -45.66 -26.13
CA ALA A 636 -17.32 -47.13 -26.14
C ALA A 636 -18.64 -47.72 -26.73
N PRO A 637 -18.56 -48.84 -27.51
CA PRO A 637 -19.67 -49.34 -28.33
C PRO A 637 -20.52 -50.39 -27.59
N VAL A 638 -21.84 -50.32 -27.74
CA VAL A 638 -22.74 -51.43 -27.36
C VAL A 638 -23.67 -51.76 -28.53
N CYS A 639 -23.70 -53.04 -28.87
CA CYS A 639 -24.40 -53.66 -29.98
C CYS A 639 -25.91 -53.34 -30.04
N TYR A 640 -26.40 -53.10 -31.26
CA TYR A 640 -27.82 -53.01 -31.61
C TYR A 640 -28.51 -54.38 -31.49
N ALA A 641 -29.57 -54.47 -30.69
CA ALA A 641 -30.57 -55.53 -30.77
C ALA A 641 -31.90 -54.91 -31.23
N THR A 642 -32.41 -55.42 -32.34
CA THR A 642 -33.61 -54.99 -33.06
C THR A 642 -34.89 -55.42 -32.34
N TYR A 643 -35.86 -54.51 -32.21
CA TYR A 643 -37.27 -54.86 -32.01
C TYR A 643 -38.08 -54.41 -33.22
N LYS A 644 -38.66 -55.41 -33.91
CA LYS A 644 -39.63 -55.27 -35.00
C LYS A 644 -41.00 -54.86 -34.45
N VAL A 645 -41.69 -53.99 -35.18
CA VAL A 645 -43.16 -54.07 -35.32
C VAL A 645 -43.45 -54.12 -36.81
N PHE A 646 -44.14 -55.19 -37.22
CA PHE A 646 -44.63 -55.44 -38.57
C PHE A 646 -45.83 -54.53 -38.86
N ASP A 647 -45.96 -54.10 -40.11
CA ASP A 647 -47.27 -54.17 -40.77
C ASP A 647 -47.12 -54.57 -42.25
N THR A 648 -48.15 -55.28 -42.69
CA THR A 648 -48.34 -56.07 -43.90
C THR A 648 -48.26 -55.30 -45.23
N VAL A 649 -47.76 -55.94 -46.29
CA VAL A 649 -48.48 -56.27 -47.56
C VAL A 649 -47.53 -57.06 -48.48
N ASP A 650 -47.90 -58.33 -48.65
CA ASP A 650 -47.84 -59.18 -49.84
C ASP A 650 -47.01 -58.73 -51.08
N LYS A 651 -45.96 -59.47 -51.43
CA LYS A 651 -45.94 -60.42 -52.57
C LYS A 651 -44.53 -60.94 -52.91
N GLU A 652 -44.49 -62.26 -53.04
CA GLU A 652 -43.62 -63.08 -53.90
C GLU A 652 -42.10 -63.14 -53.62
N THR A 653 -41.64 -64.25 -53.02
CA THR A 653 -40.87 -65.32 -53.70
C THR A 653 -39.82 -64.78 -54.68
N THR A 654 -38.52 -64.93 -54.44
CA THR A 654 -37.82 -66.22 -54.63
C THR A 654 -36.34 -66.05 -54.22
N ARG A 655 -35.83 -66.98 -53.39
CA ARG A 655 -34.53 -67.72 -53.49
C ARG A 655 -33.47 -67.09 -54.41
N LEU A 656 -32.16 -67.07 -54.14
CA LEU A 656 -31.25 -67.97 -53.45
C LEU A 656 -29.81 -67.43 -53.76
N ILE A 657 -28.82 -67.78 -52.94
CA ILE A 657 -27.38 -67.93 -53.29
C ILE A 657 -26.54 -66.64 -53.42
N ALA A 658 -25.77 -66.37 -52.36
CA ALA A 658 -24.33 -66.05 -52.50
C ALA A 658 -23.57 -67.38 -52.78
N PRO A 659 -22.27 -67.45 -53.19
CA PRO A 659 -21.21 -66.44 -53.04
C PRO A 659 -20.08 -66.47 -54.13
N GLN A 660 -19.00 -65.71 -53.87
CA GLN A 660 -17.57 -66.00 -54.16
C GLN A 660 -16.83 -65.32 -55.33
N GLY A 661 -15.58 -64.95 -55.00
CA GLY A 661 -14.40 -64.88 -55.89
C GLY A 661 -13.83 -63.47 -56.08
N THR A 662 -12.91 -62.93 -55.27
CA THR A 662 -11.43 -63.09 -55.20
C THR A 662 -10.62 -62.67 -56.43
N GLU A 663 -9.55 -61.88 -56.15
CA GLU A 663 -8.32 -61.64 -56.95
C GLU A 663 -8.44 -60.75 -58.22
N SER A 664 -7.51 -59.88 -58.63
CA SER A 664 -6.08 -59.71 -58.35
C SER A 664 -5.54 -58.32 -58.77
N SER A 665 -4.34 -58.02 -58.22
CA SER A 665 -3.26 -57.06 -58.52
C SER A 665 -3.13 -56.29 -59.86
N SER A 666 -2.57 -55.07 -59.75
CA SER A 666 -1.35 -54.50 -60.41
C SER A 666 -1.52 -52.99 -60.74
N SER A 667 -0.88 -52.07 -60.01
CA SER A 667 0.50 -51.53 -60.11
C SER A 667 0.61 -50.19 -60.86
N THR A 668 1.04 -49.16 -60.09
CA THR A 668 1.93 -48.01 -60.42
C THR A 668 1.47 -46.88 -61.34
N SER A 669 1.38 -45.67 -60.77
CA SER A 669 2.19 -44.50 -61.18
C SER A 669 2.29 -43.42 -60.07
N TYR A 670 3.41 -42.70 -60.10
CA TYR A 670 3.97 -41.77 -59.12
C TYR A 670 3.25 -40.41 -59.04
N LEU A 671 3.26 -39.73 -57.87
CA LEU A 671 4.07 -38.51 -57.61
C LEU A 671 3.74 -37.81 -56.27
N THR A 672 4.79 -37.66 -55.44
CA THR A 672 5.16 -36.54 -54.55
C THR A 672 4.20 -35.97 -53.50
N ALA A 673 4.64 -36.08 -52.25
CA ALA A 673 4.26 -35.24 -51.11
C ALA A 673 5.06 -33.93 -51.08
N THR A 674 4.45 -32.79 -50.72
CA THR A 674 5.10 -31.78 -49.86
C THR A 674 4.05 -30.93 -49.12
N THR A 675 4.29 -30.80 -47.82
CA THR A 675 3.74 -29.88 -46.79
C THR A 675 4.00 -28.39 -47.10
N VAL A 676 3.20 -27.47 -46.53
CA VAL A 676 3.61 -26.33 -45.64
C VAL A 676 2.53 -25.22 -45.55
N SER A 677 2.12 -24.96 -44.30
CA SER A 677 1.78 -23.72 -43.58
C SER A 677 1.02 -22.50 -44.18
N ILE A 678 -0.07 -22.16 -43.46
CA ILE A 678 -0.51 -20.86 -42.88
C ILE A 678 0.13 -19.55 -43.41
N VAL A 679 -0.72 -18.61 -43.84
CA VAL A 679 -0.63 -17.16 -43.52
C VAL A 679 -2.05 -16.55 -43.38
N THR A 680 -2.28 -15.86 -42.26
CA THR A 680 -3.37 -14.91 -42.00
C THR A 680 -2.99 -13.50 -42.46
N ALA A 681 -3.92 -12.74 -43.08
CA ALA A 681 -4.33 -11.37 -42.68
C ALA A 681 -5.01 -10.55 -43.81
N GLY A 682 -6.18 -9.98 -43.49
CA GLY A 682 -6.52 -8.56 -43.75
C GLY A 682 -7.12 -8.15 -45.11
N MET A 683 -8.36 -7.61 -45.09
CA MET A 683 -8.64 -6.24 -45.57
C MET A 683 -10.06 -5.76 -45.17
N PHE A 684 -10.11 -4.49 -44.76
CA PHE A 684 -11.26 -3.73 -44.27
C PHE A 684 -12.11 -3.12 -45.40
N SER A 685 -13.39 -2.90 -45.10
CA SER A 685 -14.21 -1.72 -45.46
C SER A 685 -14.68 -1.51 -46.92
N LYS A 686 -16.02 -1.54 -47.12
CA LYS A 686 -16.88 -0.40 -47.54
C LYS A 686 -18.31 -0.87 -47.79
N TYR A 687 -19.29 -0.27 -47.11
CA TYR A 687 -20.52 0.33 -47.67
C TYR A 687 -21.51 0.61 -46.53
N ALA A 688 -21.71 1.90 -46.25
CA ALA A 688 -22.86 2.42 -45.53
C ALA A 688 -24.01 2.66 -46.53
N PHE A 689 -25.26 2.39 -46.15
CA PHE A 689 -26.41 3.17 -46.58
C PHE A 689 -27.57 3.06 -45.58
N THR A 690 -28.17 4.21 -45.32
CA THR A 690 -29.30 4.50 -44.44
C THR A 690 -30.65 4.40 -45.15
N SER A 691 -31.71 4.26 -44.33
CA SER A 691 -33.08 4.79 -44.46
C SER A 691 -34.23 3.83 -44.81
N GLN A 692 -35.27 3.90 -43.94
CA GLN A 692 -36.73 3.92 -44.15
C GLN A 692 -37.25 3.33 -45.49
N THR A 693 -38.31 2.51 -45.54
CA THR A 693 -39.69 2.87 -45.16
C THR A 693 -40.65 1.67 -45.30
N ARG A 694 -41.69 1.66 -44.45
CA ARG A 694 -43.10 1.23 -44.66
C ARG A 694 -43.50 -0.25 -44.84
N HIS A 695 -44.23 -0.69 -43.80
CA HIS A 695 -45.41 -1.55 -43.78
C HIS A 695 -46.10 -1.88 -45.12
N ARG A 696 -46.42 -3.17 -45.28
CA ARG A 696 -47.74 -3.60 -45.75
C ARG A 696 -48.20 -4.86 -45.01
N LEU A 697 -49.34 -4.70 -44.35
CA LEU A 697 -50.18 -5.76 -43.82
C LEU A 697 -50.72 -6.64 -44.97
N PHE A 698 -50.78 -7.95 -44.74
CA PHE A 698 -51.87 -8.78 -45.24
C PHE A 698 -52.40 -9.62 -44.08
N PHE A 699 -53.62 -9.29 -43.65
CA PHE A 699 -54.45 -10.13 -42.79
C PHE A 699 -55.04 -11.24 -43.65
N ALA A 700 -54.84 -12.49 -43.25
CA ALA A 700 -55.78 -13.57 -43.54
C ALA A 700 -56.40 -14.00 -42.20
N LYS A 701 -57.71 -13.75 -42.07
CA LYS A 701 -58.56 -14.17 -40.96
C LYS A 701 -58.70 -15.69 -40.95
N VAL A 702 -58.28 -16.34 -39.86
CA VAL A 702 -58.92 -17.54 -39.32
C VAL A 702 -58.96 -17.38 -37.80
N ALA A 703 -60.14 -17.55 -37.21
CA ALA A 703 -60.37 -17.61 -35.77
C ALA A 703 -61.13 -18.92 -35.47
N PRO A 704 -61.25 -19.38 -34.22
CA PRO A 704 -60.20 -19.51 -33.21
C PRO A 704 -60.30 -20.89 -32.52
N THR A 705 -59.26 -21.74 -32.53
CA THR A 705 -59.08 -22.84 -31.54
C THR A 705 -57.70 -23.49 -31.72
N SER A 706 -56.63 -22.92 -31.14
CA SER A 706 -55.39 -23.64 -30.72
C SER A 706 -54.22 -22.70 -30.36
N ASP A 707 -54.46 -21.53 -29.75
CA ASP A 707 -53.38 -20.57 -29.44
C ASP A 707 -52.34 -21.07 -28.41
N LEU A 708 -52.67 -22.08 -27.60
CA LEU A 708 -51.73 -22.70 -26.67
C LEU A 708 -50.72 -23.66 -27.33
N ARG A 709 -51.06 -24.30 -28.47
CA ARG A 709 -50.16 -25.27 -29.13
C ARG A 709 -49.12 -24.62 -30.05
N ILE A 710 -49.44 -23.49 -30.67
CA ILE A 710 -48.53 -22.82 -31.61
C ILE A 710 -47.50 -21.98 -30.85
N ALA A 711 -47.88 -21.36 -29.71
CA ALA A 711 -46.94 -20.69 -28.82
C ALA A 711 -45.95 -21.69 -28.18
N SER A 712 -46.40 -22.89 -27.79
CA SER A 712 -45.52 -23.94 -27.27
C SER A 712 -44.55 -24.49 -28.31
N LEU A 713 -44.97 -24.60 -29.59
CA LEU A 713 -44.11 -25.05 -30.70
C LEU A 713 -43.05 -24.00 -31.11
N LYS A 714 -43.38 -22.71 -31.06
CA LYS A 714 -42.43 -21.62 -31.37
C LYS A 714 -41.36 -21.48 -30.28
N VAL A 715 -41.77 -21.57 -29.01
CA VAL A 715 -40.87 -21.63 -27.86
C VAL A 715 -40.01 -22.90 -27.92
N ALA A 716 -40.59 -24.05 -28.29
CA ALA A 716 -39.83 -25.28 -28.48
C ALA A 716 -38.77 -25.17 -29.60
N GLY A 717 -39.07 -24.51 -30.72
CA GLY A 717 -38.13 -24.29 -31.82
C GLY A 717 -36.95 -23.36 -31.47
N GLU A 718 -37.21 -22.25 -30.77
CA GLU A 718 -36.15 -21.36 -30.28
C GLU A 718 -35.29 -22.04 -29.19
N LEU A 719 -35.93 -22.84 -28.33
CA LEU A 719 -35.30 -23.65 -27.30
C LEU A 719 -34.39 -24.73 -27.92
N LEU A 720 -34.87 -25.44 -28.94
CA LEU A 720 -34.10 -26.42 -29.71
C LEU A 720 -32.85 -25.80 -30.34
N GLY A 721 -32.98 -24.62 -30.96
CA GLY A 721 -31.86 -23.90 -31.57
C GLY A 721 -30.80 -23.47 -30.56
N ARG A 722 -31.21 -22.90 -29.42
CA ARG A 722 -30.30 -22.43 -28.37
C ARG A 722 -29.58 -23.56 -27.66
N ILE A 723 -30.30 -24.61 -27.25
CA ILE A 723 -29.66 -25.72 -26.53
C ILE A 723 -28.73 -26.51 -27.48
N SER A 724 -29.07 -26.64 -28.76
CA SER A 724 -28.18 -27.26 -29.76
C SER A 724 -26.88 -26.47 -29.95
N LEU A 725 -26.96 -25.14 -30.00
CA LEU A 725 -25.78 -24.26 -30.06
C LEU A 725 -24.90 -24.38 -28.81
N VAL A 726 -25.48 -24.51 -27.61
CA VAL A 726 -24.74 -24.68 -26.34
C VAL A 726 -24.09 -26.06 -26.25
N LEU A 727 -24.78 -27.13 -26.67
CA LEU A 727 -24.21 -28.49 -26.69
C LEU A 727 -23.09 -28.61 -27.74
N CYS A 728 -23.27 -28.06 -28.94
CA CYS A 728 -22.24 -28.03 -29.99
C CYS A 728 -21.06 -27.13 -29.60
N GLY A 729 -21.33 -25.96 -29.01
CA GLY A 729 -20.30 -25.05 -28.49
C GLY A 729 -19.51 -25.66 -27.35
N ALA A 730 -20.14 -26.44 -26.46
CA ALA A 730 -19.47 -27.19 -25.41
C ALA A 730 -18.66 -28.40 -25.94
N ALA A 731 -19.07 -29.00 -27.07
CA ALA A 731 -18.30 -30.06 -27.75
C ALA A 731 -17.08 -29.50 -28.52
N ALA A 732 -17.24 -28.36 -29.19
CA ALA A 732 -16.14 -27.61 -29.82
C ALA A 732 -15.18 -27.03 -28.76
N ALA A 733 -15.73 -26.53 -27.65
CA ALA A 733 -14.96 -26.20 -26.47
C ALA A 733 -14.34 -27.46 -25.88
N GLY A 734 -14.96 -28.64 -25.86
CA GLY A 734 -14.37 -29.91 -25.42
C GLY A 734 -13.14 -30.34 -26.25
N ALA A 735 -13.16 -30.09 -27.55
CA ALA A 735 -12.03 -30.35 -28.46
C ALA A 735 -10.93 -29.26 -28.40
N ALA A 736 -11.29 -28.00 -28.10
CA ALA A 736 -10.34 -26.89 -27.90
C ALA A 736 -9.88 -26.72 -26.43
N SER A 737 -10.59 -27.29 -25.45
CA SER A 737 -10.37 -27.21 -24.00
C SER A 737 -9.51 -28.33 -23.46
N GLY A 738 -8.91 -29.13 -24.35
CA GLY A 738 -7.57 -29.64 -24.09
C GLY A 738 -6.55 -28.53 -23.76
N ARG A 739 -6.90 -27.24 -23.93
CA ARG A 739 -6.03 -26.09 -23.61
C ARG A 739 -6.61 -24.84 -22.94
N ALA A 740 -7.88 -24.77 -22.53
CA ALA A 740 -8.39 -23.57 -21.83
C ALA A 740 -9.72 -23.76 -21.07
N VAL A 741 -9.67 -24.15 -19.78
CA VAL A 741 -10.62 -23.71 -18.72
C VAL A 741 -9.90 -23.85 -17.36
N ALA A 742 -9.44 -22.73 -16.78
CA ALA A 742 -9.09 -22.63 -15.36
C ALA A 742 -9.08 -21.15 -14.91
N LEU A 743 -10.25 -20.61 -14.58
CA LEU A 743 -10.37 -19.49 -13.63
C LEU A 743 -11.50 -19.84 -12.65
N ASN A 744 -11.19 -19.68 -11.36
CA ASN A 744 -12.02 -19.87 -10.17
C ASN A 744 -12.15 -21.28 -9.57
N SER A 745 -11.02 -21.99 -9.49
CA SER A 745 -10.67 -22.89 -8.38
C SER A 745 -9.20 -23.31 -8.51
N SER A 746 -8.51 -23.40 -7.39
CA SER A 746 -7.14 -23.95 -7.15
C SER A 746 -6.39 -24.62 -8.33
N PRO A 747 -5.07 -24.34 -8.51
CA PRO A 747 -4.29 -24.82 -9.65
C PRO A 747 -3.69 -26.22 -9.44
N LYS A 748 -3.87 -27.13 -10.40
CA LYS A 748 -3.01 -28.30 -10.77
C LYS A 748 -3.74 -29.07 -11.91
N LYS A 749 -3.18 -29.52 -13.03
CA LYS A 749 -1.84 -29.77 -13.64
C LYS A 749 -2.04 -29.50 -15.15
N THR A 750 -1.13 -28.97 -15.95
CA THR A 750 0.31 -29.25 -16.17
C THR A 750 1.16 -28.00 -16.11
#